data_AF-A0A2D2HAH6-F1
#
_entry.id   AF-A0A2D2HAH6-F1
#
_cell.length_a   1.000
_cell.length_b   1.000
_cell.length_c   1.000
_cell.angle_alpha   90.00
_cell.angle_beta   90.00
_cell.angle_gamma   90.00
#
_symmetry.space_group_name_H-M   'P 1'
#
loop_
_entity.id
_entity.type
_entity.pdbx_description
1 polymer ?
#
loop_
_entity_poly.entity_id
_entity_poly.type
_entity_poly.pdbx_seq_one_letter_code
_entity_poly.pdbx_strand_id
1 'polypeptide(L)'
;MQADRPLHVRDYGARGDGMADDAAAIQAAIDAASAQGGGTVLLGPRRYRLAAAGLDIRPNVVLSGALSTGAQRAAGDYGGVPYALLLDPAQTIRLRRNAGLKGVAILRTGLAAPADMRAGINLVAGFAGTAVTVGDGTNGNGSDVRLSNLLILGFDLAVLSDYNARLRIDDIAGDNRNGLRLRHSYDITRVHNVHFWPFLTGNIDGVALNSRDVSAVAGNGSGAIRVTTATAHGLVTGDMVNLTGCLGLAAANGRFTVTVVSANAFDLNGTAYASGYTGGGKVWIWNNRRTGTAFHLEYADVAEFTNCFAYGYDTGFNLGHNVQATQCIDCSVDNHLDVADPLTVGLRITGGGGTAPDGSSTIGAFRTKWIGGFLSSQGRTVLLDPVSSTEQHHIVGAVVNGGTLRTIDLQRGALTLEACDLTTGGNLYGTGNPNVVYLGSEAQNLTLLGCDLRSATFQAASDAAMQRLSMSGNRDSSGVAKLAGGSLELHTVPSASAGPTRRLDIAPDGTMTVRRRSASLGARINLANPADQAAYFISAGQAGGNLGLGGDPGVNPNGGIDLGTTGNATAPMVVQIRRISASPAASDRLGYLHLNGMNSGAVETTYARLAGISDSIAAGTEAGTLVLELRQGAGMVERLRLSADGTLLLTAAPSAPMHAATKSYVDGQFTERRLPQVVLSAATALGFAVHNNRLLLANAGTSLGIDYNAVGLGFSCMVVNRSGADLALALSNFTGSAPVSSEGYTKIKANGVASLLTYSPDGTTTRYCHLSGAGAA
;
A
#
# COMPACT_ATOMS: atom_id res chain seq x y z
N MET A 1 -47.62 -41.22 29.24
CA MET A 1 -48.52 -40.21 28.64
C MET A 1 -48.21 -38.90 29.32
N GLN A 2 -47.82 -37.85 28.59
CA GLN A 2 -47.60 -36.50 29.15
C GLN A 2 -48.86 -36.01 29.89
N ALA A 3 -48.69 -35.09 30.84
CA ALA A 3 -49.80 -34.45 31.52
C ALA A 3 -50.78 -33.84 30.48
N ASP A 4 -52.03 -34.31 30.46
CA ASP A 4 -53.07 -33.83 29.51
C ASP A 4 -53.43 -32.35 29.76
N ARG A 5 -53.14 -31.83 30.96
CA ARG A 5 -53.40 -30.44 31.36
C ARG A 5 -52.23 -29.88 32.18
N PRO A 6 -51.93 -28.57 32.10
CA PRO A 6 -50.92 -27.95 32.95
C PRO A 6 -51.22 -28.10 34.46
N LEU A 7 -50.18 -28.29 35.27
CA LEU A 7 -50.27 -28.34 36.73
C LEU A 7 -50.02 -26.96 37.31
N HIS A 8 -50.74 -26.54 38.36
CA HIS A 8 -50.54 -25.24 38.99
C HIS A 8 -49.88 -25.40 40.37
N VAL A 9 -48.84 -24.61 40.68
CA VAL A 9 -48.04 -24.78 41.92
C VAL A 9 -48.84 -24.64 43.22
N ARG A 10 -49.96 -23.93 43.19
CA ARG A 10 -50.86 -23.77 44.35
C ARG A 10 -51.61 -25.05 44.70
N ASP A 11 -51.85 -25.93 43.73
CA ASP A 11 -52.49 -27.23 43.99
C ASP A 11 -51.56 -28.14 44.82
N TYR A 12 -50.28 -27.77 44.92
CA TYR A 12 -49.23 -28.42 45.70
C TYR A 12 -48.82 -27.62 46.94
N GLY A 13 -49.58 -26.58 47.30
CA GLY A 13 -49.42 -25.83 48.54
C GLY A 13 -48.56 -24.57 48.47
N ALA A 14 -48.09 -24.15 47.29
CA ALA A 14 -47.33 -22.91 47.15
C ALA A 14 -48.21 -21.69 47.48
N ARG A 15 -47.74 -20.83 48.37
CA ARG A 15 -48.45 -19.63 48.84
C ARG A 15 -48.22 -18.46 47.89
N GLY A 16 -46.96 -18.18 47.55
CA GLY A 16 -46.58 -17.05 46.70
C GLY A 16 -46.78 -15.68 47.35
N ASP A 17 -46.57 -15.58 48.67
CA ASP A 17 -46.69 -14.33 49.44
C ASP A 17 -45.36 -13.56 49.57
N GLY A 18 -44.27 -14.09 48.99
CA GLY A 18 -42.92 -13.54 49.07
C GLY A 18 -42.22 -13.76 50.41
N MET A 19 -42.86 -14.42 51.38
CA MET A 19 -42.35 -14.63 52.74
C MET A 19 -42.19 -16.11 53.08
N ALA A 20 -43.22 -16.91 52.82
CA ALA A 20 -43.21 -18.36 53.01
C ALA A 20 -42.29 -19.04 52.00
N ASP A 21 -41.53 -20.03 52.45
CA ASP A 21 -40.69 -20.82 51.55
C ASP A 21 -41.56 -21.77 50.73
N ASP A 22 -41.59 -21.54 49.42
CA ASP A 22 -42.42 -22.24 48.45
C ASP A 22 -41.64 -23.35 47.72
N ALA A 23 -40.34 -23.51 47.99
CA ALA A 23 -39.46 -24.42 47.24
C ALA A 23 -39.99 -25.86 47.19
N ALA A 24 -40.38 -26.44 48.33
CA ALA A 24 -40.87 -27.80 48.40
C ALA A 24 -42.20 -27.99 47.63
N ALA A 25 -43.11 -27.03 47.72
CA ALA A 25 -44.40 -27.09 47.03
C ALA A 25 -44.23 -26.98 45.50
N ILE A 26 -43.35 -26.09 45.04
CA ILE A 26 -43.05 -25.93 43.60
C ILE A 26 -42.34 -27.18 43.08
N GLN A 27 -41.38 -27.72 43.82
CA GLN A 27 -40.70 -28.97 43.43
C GLN A 27 -41.67 -30.14 43.36
N ALA A 28 -42.64 -30.25 44.27
CA ALA A 28 -43.67 -31.29 44.22
C ALA A 28 -44.52 -31.21 42.93
N ALA A 29 -44.87 -30.00 42.47
CA ALA A 29 -45.58 -29.80 41.21
C ALA A 29 -44.73 -30.22 40.00
N ILE A 30 -43.43 -29.88 40.01
CA ILE A 30 -42.46 -30.29 38.98
C ILE A 30 -42.31 -31.83 38.95
N ASP A 31 -42.16 -32.46 40.11
CA ASP A 31 -42.00 -33.90 40.23
C ASP A 31 -43.27 -34.63 39.78
N ALA A 32 -44.45 -34.09 40.07
CA ALA A 32 -45.73 -34.62 39.59
C ALA A 32 -45.86 -34.53 38.05
N ALA A 33 -45.45 -33.41 37.43
CA ALA A 33 -45.40 -33.30 35.97
C ALA A 33 -44.41 -34.32 35.37
N SER A 34 -43.25 -34.50 36.00
CA SER A 34 -42.24 -35.45 35.56
C SER A 34 -42.73 -36.91 35.67
N ALA A 35 -43.43 -37.26 36.75
CA ALA A 35 -44.05 -38.57 36.92
C ALA A 35 -45.12 -38.87 35.85
N GLN A 36 -45.74 -37.82 35.30
CA GLN A 36 -46.61 -37.89 34.12
C GLN A 36 -45.81 -37.87 32.81
N GLY A 37 -44.50 -38.11 32.80
CA GLY A 37 -43.68 -38.14 31.59
C GLY A 37 -43.36 -36.76 30.99
N GLY A 38 -43.61 -35.68 31.73
CA GLY A 38 -43.39 -34.29 31.31
C GLY A 38 -44.67 -33.47 31.26
N GLY A 39 -44.53 -32.18 31.00
CA GLY A 39 -45.65 -31.23 30.93
C GLY A 39 -45.30 -29.83 31.40
N THR A 40 -46.31 -28.97 31.52
CA THR A 40 -46.13 -27.59 31.99
C THR A 40 -46.59 -27.42 33.43
N VAL A 41 -45.75 -26.79 34.24
CA VAL A 41 -46.08 -26.31 35.59
C VAL A 41 -46.23 -24.79 35.56
N LEU A 42 -47.36 -24.29 36.02
CA LEU A 42 -47.73 -22.88 35.99
C LEU A 42 -47.48 -22.19 37.33
N LEU A 43 -46.80 -21.04 37.27
CA LEU A 43 -46.75 -20.04 38.34
C LEU A 43 -47.90 -19.04 38.16
N GLY A 44 -48.66 -18.77 39.22
CA GLY A 44 -49.56 -17.61 39.25
C GLY A 44 -48.80 -16.28 39.40
N PRO A 45 -49.46 -15.11 39.18
CA PRO A 45 -48.87 -13.76 39.26
C PRO A 45 -48.54 -13.36 40.70
N ARG A 46 -47.56 -14.04 41.30
CA ARG A 46 -47.18 -13.96 42.71
C ARG A 46 -45.66 -13.99 42.85
N ARG A 47 -45.18 -13.85 44.10
CA ARG A 47 -43.75 -13.90 44.45
C ARG A 47 -43.51 -15.13 45.31
N TYR A 48 -42.72 -16.07 44.84
CA TYR A 48 -42.46 -17.33 45.53
C TYR A 48 -41.04 -17.31 46.08
N ARG A 49 -40.89 -17.51 47.39
CA ARG A 49 -39.57 -17.51 48.01
C ARG A 49 -38.96 -18.91 47.95
N LEU A 50 -37.70 -18.99 47.58
CA LEU A 50 -36.90 -20.22 47.50
C LEU A 50 -35.71 -20.07 48.46
N ALA A 51 -35.92 -20.40 49.73
CA ALA A 51 -34.95 -20.14 50.80
C ALA A 51 -34.13 -21.38 51.17
N ALA A 52 -34.81 -22.50 51.49
CA ALA A 52 -34.15 -23.72 51.94
C ALA A 52 -33.54 -24.55 50.80
N ALA A 53 -34.08 -24.42 49.58
CA ALA A 53 -33.62 -25.17 48.41
C ALA A 53 -33.89 -24.42 47.11
N GLY A 54 -33.07 -24.68 46.09
CA GLY A 54 -33.35 -24.36 44.71
C GLY A 54 -34.41 -25.27 44.08
N LEU A 55 -34.56 -25.20 42.75
CA LEU A 55 -35.46 -26.08 42.00
C LEU A 55 -34.67 -26.96 41.05
N ASP A 56 -35.06 -28.22 40.88
CA ASP A 56 -34.57 -29.12 39.84
C ASP A 56 -35.70 -29.39 38.84
N ILE A 57 -35.73 -28.61 37.75
CA ILE A 57 -36.71 -28.76 36.68
C ILE A 57 -36.36 -30.03 35.89
N ARG A 58 -37.14 -31.07 36.15
CA ARG A 58 -36.96 -32.43 35.64
C ARG A 58 -37.05 -32.51 34.11
N PRO A 59 -36.55 -33.61 33.51
CA PRO A 59 -36.62 -33.77 32.06
C PRO A 59 -38.05 -33.64 31.51
N ASN A 60 -38.18 -32.96 30.37
CA ASN A 60 -39.45 -32.72 29.67
C ASN A 60 -40.48 -31.87 30.46
N VAL A 61 -40.07 -31.19 31.53
CA VAL A 61 -40.94 -30.28 32.30
C VAL A 61 -40.62 -28.83 31.95
N VAL A 62 -41.66 -28.02 31.78
CA VAL A 62 -41.56 -26.57 31.59
C VAL A 62 -42.16 -25.86 32.80
N LEU A 63 -41.37 -25.07 33.52
CA LEU A 63 -41.89 -24.12 34.51
C LEU A 63 -42.20 -22.80 33.81
N SER A 64 -43.45 -22.35 33.87
CA SER A 64 -43.94 -21.20 33.11
C SER A 64 -44.65 -20.18 33.99
N GLY A 65 -44.28 -18.92 33.84
CA GLY A 65 -45.00 -17.74 34.34
C GLY A 65 -45.77 -17.01 33.23
N ALA A 66 -45.62 -15.69 33.14
CA ALA A 66 -46.28 -14.83 32.14
C ALA A 66 -45.58 -14.82 30.78
N LEU A 67 -46.15 -14.10 29.80
CA LEU A 67 -45.51 -13.92 28.48
C LEU A 67 -44.33 -12.94 28.51
N SER A 68 -44.29 -11.95 29.41
CA SER A 68 -43.13 -11.05 29.56
C SER A 68 -43.13 -10.41 30.96
N THR A 69 -41.96 -10.29 31.59
CA THR A 69 -41.77 -9.66 32.91
C THR A 69 -41.44 -8.17 32.84
N GLY A 70 -41.09 -7.67 31.64
CA GLY A 70 -40.44 -6.37 31.45
C GLY A 70 -39.04 -6.32 32.07
N ALA A 71 -38.22 -5.36 31.65
CA ALA A 71 -36.84 -5.23 32.12
C ALA A 71 -36.66 -4.02 33.05
N GLN A 72 -36.62 -2.80 32.50
CA GLN A 72 -36.42 -1.57 33.27
C GLN A 72 -37.68 -1.19 34.07
N ARG A 73 -37.48 -0.74 35.32
CA ARG A 73 -38.55 -0.24 36.20
C ARG A 73 -38.19 1.12 36.80
N ALA A 74 -39.23 1.91 37.12
CA ALA A 74 -39.06 3.20 37.78
C ALA A 74 -38.29 3.02 39.10
N ALA A 75 -37.28 3.87 39.32
CA ALA A 75 -36.38 3.84 40.49
C ALA A 75 -35.68 2.47 40.74
N GLY A 76 -35.64 1.56 39.76
CA GLY A 76 -35.09 0.22 39.95
C GLY A 76 -35.86 -0.63 40.96
N ASP A 77 -37.17 -0.38 41.17
CA ASP A 77 -37.98 -1.14 42.12
C ASP A 77 -38.58 -2.42 41.50
N TYR A 78 -38.11 -3.56 41.99
CA TYR A 78 -38.55 -4.91 41.59
C TYR A 78 -39.39 -5.60 42.67
N GLY A 79 -39.71 -4.93 43.77
CA GLY A 79 -40.46 -5.50 44.88
C GLY A 79 -41.88 -5.95 44.50
N GLY A 80 -42.45 -5.37 43.45
CA GLY A 80 -43.79 -5.71 42.93
C GLY A 80 -43.83 -6.61 41.70
N VAL A 81 -42.71 -7.20 41.27
CA VAL A 81 -42.68 -8.04 40.06
C VAL A 81 -43.53 -9.31 40.25
N PRO A 82 -44.52 -9.58 39.40
CA PRO A 82 -45.28 -10.84 39.44
C PRO A 82 -44.50 -11.97 38.78
N TYR A 83 -44.91 -13.21 39.03
CA TYR A 83 -44.24 -14.43 38.51
C TYR A 83 -42.77 -14.48 38.91
N ALA A 84 -42.47 -14.05 40.14
CA ALA A 84 -41.11 -13.92 40.62
C ALA A 84 -40.72 -15.09 41.53
N LEU A 85 -39.49 -15.59 41.36
CA LEU A 85 -38.80 -16.50 42.26
C LEU A 85 -37.75 -15.69 43.03
N LEU A 86 -37.94 -15.55 44.34
CA LEU A 86 -36.98 -14.91 45.24
C LEU A 86 -35.98 -15.98 45.69
N LEU A 87 -34.85 -16.07 45.00
CA LEU A 87 -33.89 -17.15 45.14
C LEU A 87 -32.78 -16.74 46.12
N ASP A 88 -32.60 -17.52 47.18
CA ASP A 88 -31.43 -17.39 48.05
C ASP A 88 -30.13 -17.63 47.23
N PRO A 89 -29.10 -16.77 47.34
CA PRO A 89 -27.89 -16.90 46.52
C PRO A 89 -27.08 -18.18 46.76
N ALA A 90 -27.35 -18.94 47.84
CA ALA A 90 -26.78 -20.26 48.03
C ALA A 90 -27.42 -21.35 47.15
N GLN A 91 -28.53 -21.03 46.48
CA GLN A 91 -29.34 -21.96 45.68
C GLN A 91 -29.25 -21.63 44.18
N THR A 92 -29.76 -22.56 43.35
CA THR A 92 -29.86 -22.38 41.89
C THR A 92 -31.12 -23.05 41.35
N ILE A 93 -31.65 -22.54 40.23
CA ILE A 93 -32.68 -23.23 39.45
C ILE A 93 -31.98 -24.07 38.40
N ARG A 94 -32.02 -25.39 38.58
CA ARG A 94 -31.40 -26.36 37.69
C ARG A 94 -32.38 -26.83 36.62
N LEU A 95 -31.91 -26.92 35.38
CA LEU A 95 -32.69 -27.46 34.26
C LEU A 95 -32.05 -28.74 33.73
N ARG A 96 -32.84 -29.81 33.67
CA ARG A 96 -32.44 -31.10 33.07
C ARG A 96 -32.78 -31.14 31.58
N ARG A 97 -32.39 -32.23 30.92
CA ARG A 97 -32.56 -32.44 29.47
C ARG A 97 -33.99 -32.11 29.01
N ASN A 98 -34.09 -31.30 27.96
CA ASN A 98 -35.37 -30.88 27.37
C ASN A 98 -36.32 -30.18 28.37
N ALA A 99 -35.80 -29.64 29.48
CA ALA A 99 -36.58 -28.80 30.39
C ALA A 99 -36.70 -27.37 29.87
N GLY A 100 -37.72 -26.67 30.35
CA GLY A 100 -37.96 -25.26 30.00
C GLY A 100 -38.16 -24.38 31.23
N LEU A 101 -37.68 -23.15 31.15
CA LEU A 101 -38.03 -22.06 32.06
C LEU A 101 -38.48 -20.86 31.24
N LYS A 102 -39.72 -20.42 31.46
CA LYS A 102 -40.35 -19.41 30.62
C LYS A 102 -41.08 -18.35 31.44
N GLY A 103 -40.82 -17.07 31.17
CA GLY A 103 -41.73 -16.01 31.64
C GLY A 103 -41.65 -15.72 33.14
N VAL A 104 -40.46 -15.91 33.72
CA VAL A 104 -40.23 -15.87 35.16
C VAL A 104 -39.19 -14.81 35.50
N ALA A 105 -39.45 -14.03 36.54
CA ALA A 105 -38.44 -13.16 37.14
C ALA A 105 -37.70 -13.94 38.22
N ILE A 106 -36.38 -13.97 38.17
CA ILE A 106 -35.50 -14.60 39.15
C ILE A 106 -34.74 -13.47 39.85
N LEU A 107 -35.07 -13.24 41.11
CA LEU A 107 -34.55 -12.13 41.89
C LEU A 107 -33.74 -12.70 43.05
N ARG A 108 -32.51 -12.24 43.23
CA ARG A 108 -31.76 -12.59 44.44
C ARG A 108 -32.52 -12.12 45.67
N THR A 109 -32.67 -12.99 46.66
CA THR A 109 -33.27 -12.63 47.95
C THR A 109 -32.52 -11.46 48.58
N GLY A 110 -33.26 -10.48 49.11
CA GLY A 110 -32.70 -9.28 49.74
C GLY A 110 -32.39 -8.12 48.80
N LEU A 111 -32.78 -8.19 47.53
CA LEU A 111 -32.76 -7.01 46.65
C LEU A 111 -33.79 -5.96 47.10
N ALA A 112 -33.34 -4.70 47.13
CA ALA A 112 -34.16 -3.53 47.40
C ALA A 112 -33.75 -2.40 46.44
N ALA A 113 -34.68 -1.51 46.11
CA ALA A 113 -34.37 -0.34 45.29
C ALA A 113 -33.34 0.54 46.03
N PRO A 114 -32.24 0.95 45.38
CA PRO A 114 -31.24 1.79 46.02
C PRO A 114 -31.76 3.22 46.21
N ALA A 115 -31.76 3.71 47.45
CA ALA A 115 -32.23 5.06 47.78
C ALA A 115 -31.19 6.15 47.52
N ASP A 116 -29.91 5.80 47.51
CA ASP A 116 -28.79 6.72 47.31
C ASP A 116 -27.57 6.01 46.73
N MET A 117 -26.49 6.77 46.50
CA MET A 117 -25.25 6.26 45.93
C MET A 117 -24.66 5.09 46.72
N ARG A 118 -24.72 5.15 48.07
CA ARG A 118 -24.16 4.13 48.96
C ARG A 118 -24.97 2.84 48.88
N ALA A 119 -26.30 2.95 48.87
CA ALA A 119 -27.19 1.82 48.69
C ALA A 119 -26.91 1.13 47.33
N GLY A 120 -26.66 1.89 46.26
CA GLY A 120 -26.26 1.36 44.97
C GLY A 120 -24.93 0.60 45.00
N ILE A 121 -23.90 1.15 45.63
CA ILE A 121 -22.59 0.48 45.80
C ILE A 121 -22.77 -0.85 46.53
N ASN A 122 -23.47 -0.82 47.67
CA ASN A 122 -23.70 -2.00 48.51
C ASN A 122 -24.53 -3.07 47.78
N LEU A 123 -25.52 -2.65 46.98
CA LEU A 123 -26.36 -3.54 46.20
C LEU A 123 -25.54 -4.34 45.18
N VAL A 124 -24.65 -3.68 44.43
CA VAL A 124 -23.80 -4.33 43.41
C VAL A 124 -22.72 -5.19 44.06
N ALA A 125 -22.13 -4.73 45.18
CA ALA A 125 -21.20 -5.53 45.96
C ALA A 125 -21.84 -6.82 46.47
N GLY A 126 -23.13 -6.78 46.82
CA GLY A 126 -23.90 -7.93 47.29
C GLY A 126 -24.34 -8.94 46.23
N PHE A 127 -23.98 -8.77 44.96
CA PHE A 127 -24.28 -9.77 43.93
C PHE A 127 -23.59 -11.10 44.26
N ALA A 128 -24.33 -12.19 44.29
CA ALA A 128 -23.85 -13.49 44.75
C ALA A 128 -24.67 -14.65 44.15
N GLY A 129 -24.07 -15.84 44.07
CA GLY A 129 -24.76 -17.05 43.61
C GLY A 129 -24.95 -17.16 42.09
N THR A 130 -25.47 -18.31 41.65
CA THR A 130 -25.81 -18.58 40.25
C THR A 130 -27.32 -18.80 40.11
N ALA A 131 -28.01 -17.92 39.37
CA ALA A 131 -29.47 -18.00 39.25
C ALA A 131 -29.94 -19.29 38.57
N VAL A 132 -29.37 -19.59 37.40
CA VAL A 132 -29.77 -20.75 36.58
C VAL A 132 -28.56 -21.62 36.24
N THR A 133 -28.69 -22.93 36.46
CA THR A 133 -27.69 -23.93 36.06
C THR A 133 -28.32 -24.93 35.10
N VAL A 134 -27.77 -25.08 33.90
CA VAL A 134 -28.18 -26.08 32.92
C VAL A 134 -27.36 -27.36 33.15
N GLY A 135 -28.06 -28.47 33.37
CA GLY A 135 -27.44 -29.75 33.71
C GLY A 135 -26.87 -29.81 35.13
N ASP A 136 -26.11 -30.85 35.43
CA ASP A 136 -25.35 -31.00 36.69
C ASP A 136 -23.83 -31.08 36.47
N GLY A 137 -23.36 -30.69 35.27
CA GLY A 137 -21.96 -30.78 34.87
C GLY A 137 -21.56 -32.13 34.29
N THR A 138 -22.48 -33.09 34.18
CA THR A 138 -22.27 -34.34 33.44
C THR A 138 -22.77 -34.24 32.00
N ASN A 139 -22.15 -35.02 31.09
CA ASN A 139 -22.33 -34.87 29.66
C ASN A 139 -23.77 -35.05 29.18
N GLY A 140 -24.32 -33.97 28.62
CA GLY A 140 -25.58 -33.89 27.91
C GLY A 140 -26.83 -33.98 28.78
N ASN A 141 -26.72 -33.87 30.09
CA ASN A 141 -27.87 -34.07 30.96
C ASN A 141 -28.79 -32.85 31.13
N GLY A 142 -28.37 -31.70 30.58
CA GLY A 142 -29.15 -30.49 30.35
C GLY A 142 -29.25 -30.10 28.87
N SER A 143 -28.95 -31.01 27.93
CA SER A 143 -29.10 -30.72 26.50
C SER A 143 -30.55 -30.42 26.12
N ASP A 144 -30.73 -29.65 25.03
CA ASP A 144 -32.03 -29.28 24.49
C ASP A 144 -32.88 -28.39 25.43
N VAL A 145 -32.27 -27.81 26.47
CA VAL A 145 -32.95 -26.89 27.39
C VAL A 145 -33.34 -25.59 26.70
N ARG A 146 -34.51 -25.06 27.09
CA ARG A 146 -35.03 -23.77 26.64
C ARG A 146 -35.19 -22.77 27.80
N LEU A 147 -34.54 -21.63 27.68
CA LEU A 147 -34.73 -20.45 28.55
C LEU A 147 -35.38 -19.35 27.71
N SER A 148 -36.50 -18.79 28.17
CA SER A 148 -37.20 -17.75 27.40
C SER A 148 -37.91 -16.72 28.27
N ASN A 149 -37.83 -15.44 27.91
CA ASN A 149 -38.63 -14.35 28.49
C ASN A 149 -38.36 -14.21 30.00
N LEU A 150 -37.09 -14.13 30.37
CA LEU A 150 -36.64 -14.13 31.77
C LEU A 150 -36.11 -12.77 32.19
N LEU A 151 -36.34 -12.41 33.45
CA LEU A 151 -35.69 -11.28 34.13
C LEU A 151 -34.80 -11.83 35.24
N ILE A 152 -33.48 -11.67 35.18
CA ILE A 152 -32.54 -12.26 36.16
C ILE A 152 -31.72 -11.17 36.83
N LEU A 153 -31.91 -10.95 38.13
CA LEU A 153 -31.36 -9.79 38.83
C LEU A 153 -30.59 -10.16 40.10
N GLY A 154 -29.40 -9.59 40.23
CA GLY A 154 -28.65 -9.50 41.48
C GLY A 154 -27.71 -10.66 41.79
N PHE A 155 -27.39 -11.51 40.82
CA PHE A 155 -26.55 -12.69 41.03
C PHE A 155 -25.09 -12.45 40.62
N ASP A 156 -24.19 -13.33 41.09
CA ASP A 156 -22.83 -13.36 40.56
C ASP A 156 -22.83 -13.88 39.12
N LEU A 157 -23.67 -14.86 38.80
CA LEU A 157 -23.83 -15.40 37.45
C LEU A 157 -25.31 -15.62 37.12
N ALA A 158 -25.77 -15.12 35.97
CA ALA A 158 -27.16 -15.30 35.56
C ALA A 158 -27.44 -16.74 35.09
N VAL A 159 -26.64 -17.24 34.14
CA VAL A 159 -26.83 -18.57 33.56
C VAL A 159 -25.49 -19.27 33.37
N LEU A 160 -25.38 -20.48 33.94
CA LEU A 160 -24.29 -21.42 33.68
C LEU A 160 -24.81 -22.59 32.85
N SER A 161 -24.11 -22.93 31.77
CA SER A 161 -24.19 -24.26 31.17
C SER A 161 -22.79 -24.84 31.04
N ASP A 162 -22.62 -26.08 31.49
CA ASP A 162 -21.39 -26.85 31.32
C ASP A 162 -21.74 -28.27 30.84
N TYR A 163 -21.07 -28.75 29.80
CA TYR A 163 -21.26 -30.08 29.19
C TYR A 163 -22.67 -30.34 28.62
N ASN A 164 -23.25 -29.38 27.90
CA ASN A 164 -24.58 -29.53 27.30
C ASN A 164 -24.59 -29.12 25.83
N ALA A 165 -25.62 -29.54 25.10
CA ALA A 165 -25.74 -29.29 23.67
C ALA A 165 -27.09 -28.68 23.27
N ARG A 166 -27.09 -27.93 22.16
CA ARG A 166 -28.30 -27.44 21.46
C ARG A 166 -29.24 -26.58 22.32
N LEU A 167 -28.68 -25.71 23.14
CA LEU A 167 -29.49 -24.84 24.00
C LEU A 167 -30.22 -23.78 23.18
N ARG A 168 -31.38 -23.36 23.67
CA ARG A 168 -32.14 -22.21 23.15
C ARG A 168 -32.36 -21.20 24.27
N ILE A 169 -31.70 -20.06 24.17
CA ILE A 169 -31.76 -18.97 25.13
C ILE A 169 -32.28 -17.75 24.39
N ASP A 170 -33.43 -17.22 24.78
CA ASP A 170 -34.12 -16.16 24.04
C ASP A 170 -34.78 -15.14 24.98
N ASP A 171 -34.74 -13.86 24.64
CA ASP A 171 -35.45 -12.78 25.36
C ASP A 171 -35.15 -12.80 26.88
N ILE A 172 -33.89 -12.58 27.25
CA ILE A 172 -33.47 -12.51 28.65
C ILE A 172 -32.97 -11.11 28.95
N ALA A 173 -33.56 -10.46 29.95
CA ALA A 173 -33.03 -9.26 30.57
C ALA A 173 -32.29 -9.61 31.87
N GLY A 174 -31.03 -9.18 32.02
CA GLY A 174 -30.26 -9.50 33.22
C GLY A 174 -29.40 -8.36 33.74
N ASP A 175 -29.33 -8.25 35.06
CA ASP A 175 -28.40 -7.38 35.78
C ASP A 175 -27.66 -8.20 36.85
N ASN A 176 -26.47 -8.67 36.49
CA ASN A 176 -25.67 -9.62 37.28
C ASN A 176 -24.19 -9.27 37.14
N ARG A 177 -23.33 -9.83 38.00
CA ARG A 177 -21.87 -9.58 37.86
C ARG A 177 -21.34 -10.23 36.58
N ASN A 178 -21.84 -11.42 36.28
CA ASN A 178 -21.62 -12.17 35.04
C ASN A 178 -22.98 -12.57 34.44
N GLY A 179 -23.08 -12.50 33.12
CA GLY A 179 -24.33 -12.81 32.41
C GLY A 179 -24.47 -14.30 32.10
N LEU A 180 -24.10 -14.69 30.89
CA LEU A 180 -24.18 -16.05 30.37
C LEU A 180 -22.79 -16.66 30.26
N ARG A 181 -22.60 -17.83 30.88
CA ARG A 181 -21.39 -18.65 30.74
C ARG A 181 -21.72 -20.01 30.11
N LEU A 182 -21.19 -20.23 28.91
CA LEU A 182 -21.29 -21.50 28.18
C LEU A 182 -19.92 -22.19 28.17
N ARG A 183 -19.87 -23.41 28.69
CA ARG A 183 -18.68 -24.26 28.72
C ARG A 183 -19.02 -25.63 28.16
N HIS A 184 -18.11 -26.25 27.41
CA HIS A 184 -18.34 -27.57 26.78
C HIS A 184 -19.71 -27.61 26.09
N SER A 185 -19.99 -26.54 25.31
CA SER A 185 -21.26 -26.33 24.62
C SER A 185 -21.17 -26.91 23.23
N TYR A 186 -21.51 -28.19 23.09
CA TYR A 186 -21.42 -28.91 21.83
C TYR A 186 -22.67 -28.71 20.96
N ASP A 187 -22.52 -28.89 19.64
CA ASP A 187 -23.53 -28.54 18.66
C ASP A 187 -23.96 -27.04 18.72
N ILE A 188 -24.98 -26.68 17.94
CA ILE A 188 -25.40 -25.28 17.78
C ILE A 188 -26.28 -24.81 18.96
N THR A 189 -25.69 -24.04 19.87
CA THR A 189 -26.43 -23.25 20.88
C THR A 189 -26.85 -21.90 20.29
N ARG A 190 -28.12 -21.51 20.53
CA ARG A 190 -28.70 -20.25 20.04
C ARG A 190 -29.03 -19.33 21.21
N VAL A 191 -28.50 -18.11 21.16
CA VAL A 191 -28.65 -17.07 22.16
C VAL A 191 -29.17 -15.80 21.49
N HIS A 192 -30.44 -15.50 21.65
CA HIS A 192 -31.11 -14.45 20.91
C HIS A 192 -31.74 -13.42 21.86
N ASN A 193 -31.70 -12.15 21.49
CA ASN A 193 -32.39 -11.06 22.21
C ASN A 193 -32.04 -11.00 23.71
N VAL A 194 -30.79 -11.30 24.07
CA VAL A 194 -30.34 -11.26 25.47
C VAL A 194 -29.69 -9.92 25.78
N HIS A 195 -30.22 -9.25 26.80
CA HIS A 195 -29.84 -7.89 27.17
C HIS A 195 -29.29 -7.88 28.61
N PHE A 196 -27.97 -7.76 28.74
CA PHE A 196 -27.31 -7.57 30.01
C PHE A 196 -27.03 -6.08 30.27
N TRP A 197 -27.84 -5.49 31.14
CA TRP A 197 -27.85 -4.05 31.43
C TRP A 197 -28.02 -3.83 32.94
N PRO A 198 -27.49 -2.74 33.52
CA PRO A 198 -27.58 -2.41 34.95
C PRO A 198 -29.00 -2.05 35.42
N PHE A 199 -29.98 -2.95 35.28
CA PHE A 199 -31.40 -2.72 35.61
C PHE A 199 -31.69 -2.30 37.05
N LEU A 200 -30.81 -2.61 38.01
CA LEU A 200 -30.95 -2.29 39.43
C LEU A 200 -30.38 -0.90 39.80
N THR A 201 -29.54 -0.32 38.94
CA THR A 201 -28.81 0.93 39.26
C THR A 201 -28.90 1.98 38.17
N GLY A 202 -29.14 1.58 36.92
CA GLY A 202 -29.13 2.45 35.76
C GLY A 202 -30.36 3.34 35.66
N ASN A 203 -30.16 4.54 35.11
CA ASN A 203 -31.20 5.56 34.96
C ASN A 203 -31.90 5.95 36.28
N ILE A 204 -31.17 5.85 37.40
CA ILE A 204 -31.61 6.36 38.71
C ILE A 204 -30.72 7.55 39.07
N ASP A 205 -31.33 8.74 39.13
CA ASP A 205 -30.63 9.99 39.42
C ASP A 205 -29.93 9.93 40.79
N GLY A 206 -28.67 10.36 40.84
CA GLY A 206 -27.86 10.33 42.06
C GLY A 206 -27.37 8.94 42.51
N VAL A 207 -27.81 7.86 41.84
CA VAL A 207 -27.38 6.47 42.11
C VAL A 207 -26.54 5.91 40.97
N ALA A 208 -26.93 6.13 39.71
CA ALA A 208 -26.26 5.48 38.57
C ALA A 208 -24.79 5.92 38.42
N LEU A 209 -24.56 7.23 38.47
CA LEU A 209 -23.27 7.87 38.27
C LEU A 209 -23.17 9.14 39.11
N ASN A 210 -22.05 9.35 39.78
CA ASN A 210 -21.72 10.59 40.46
C ASN A 210 -20.27 10.99 40.18
N SER A 211 -19.95 12.29 40.24
CA SER A 211 -18.58 12.78 40.03
C SER A 211 -18.16 13.84 41.05
N ARG A 212 -16.86 13.93 41.30
CA ARG A 212 -16.24 14.98 42.11
C ARG A 212 -15.04 15.56 41.36
N ASP A 213 -14.92 16.87 41.34
CA ASP A 213 -13.74 17.52 40.79
C ASP A 213 -12.53 17.27 41.69
N VAL A 214 -11.39 17.00 41.08
CA VAL A 214 -10.10 16.87 41.77
C VAL A 214 -9.55 18.27 42.02
N SER A 215 -9.23 18.58 43.29
CA SER A 215 -8.63 19.86 43.68
C SER A 215 -7.11 19.76 43.85
N ALA A 216 -6.59 18.59 44.22
CA ALA A 216 -5.16 18.33 44.30
C ALA A 216 -4.83 16.84 44.14
N VAL A 217 -3.64 16.56 43.60
CA VAL A 217 -3.02 15.23 43.61
C VAL A 217 -1.60 15.35 44.14
N ALA A 218 -1.25 14.52 45.13
CA ALA A 218 0.05 14.56 45.81
C ALA A 218 0.50 13.15 46.25
N GLY A 219 1.73 13.02 46.74
CA GLY A 219 2.18 11.79 47.39
C GLY A 219 1.56 11.64 48.79
N ASN A 220 1.17 10.43 49.17
CA ASN A 220 0.52 10.16 50.46
C ASN A 220 1.49 10.07 51.66
N GLY A 221 2.80 10.25 51.43
CA GLY A 221 3.85 10.07 52.45
C GLY A 221 4.35 8.62 52.61
N SER A 222 3.69 7.65 51.98
CA SER A 222 4.06 6.22 51.95
C SER A 222 4.29 5.70 50.52
N GLY A 223 4.33 6.58 49.52
CA GLY A 223 4.64 6.26 48.14
C GLY A 223 3.45 6.10 47.19
N ALA A 224 2.21 6.09 47.68
CA ALA A 224 1.01 6.02 46.83
C ALA A 224 0.48 7.42 46.46
N ILE A 225 -0.37 7.46 45.44
CA ILE A 225 -1.04 8.69 44.99
C ILE A 225 -2.19 9.02 45.94
N ARG A 226 -2.17 10.23 46.53
CA ARG A 226 -3.28 10.83 47.27
C ARG A 226 -4.05 11.79 46.38
N VAL A 227 -5.37 11.66 46.39
CA VAL A 227 -6.29 12.52 45.65
C VAL A 227 -7.12 13.30 46.66
N THR A 228 -7.22 14.62 46.44
CA THR A 228 -8.12 15.51 47.17
C THR A 228 -9.22 15.98 46.24
N THR A 229 -10.48 15.84 46.66
CA THR A 229 -11.65 16.31 45.92
C THR A 229 -12.10 17.69 46.40
N ALA A 230 -12.66 18.50 45.50
CA ALA A 230 -13.15 19.85 45.79
C ALA A 230 -14.32 19.86 46.80
N THR A 231 -15.16 18.83 46.77
CA THR A 231 -16.27 18.61 47.72
C THR A 231 -16.19 17.21 48.31
N ALA A 232 -16.91 16.97 49.41
CA ALA A 232 -16.87 15.68 50.10
C ALA A 232 -17.30 14.53 49.16
N HIS A 233 -16.50 13.46 49.13
CA HIS A 233 -16.68 12.38 48.15
C HIS A 233 -17.68 11.29 48.57
N GLY A 234 -17.92 11.11 49.88
CA GLY A 234 -18.86 10.10 50.39
C GLY A 234 -18.41 8.64 50.24
N LEU A 235 -17.15 8.44 49.87
CA LEU A 235 -16.49 7.13 49.76
C LEU A 235 -16.19 6.52 51.14
N VAL A 236 -16.08 5.20 51.20
CA VAL A 236 -15.48 4.42 52.29
C VAL A 236 -14.29 3.63 51.72
N THR A 237 -13.30 3.33 52.57
CA THR A 237 -12.17 2.45 52.22
C THR A 237 -12.66 1.15 51.62
N GLY A 238 -12.13 0.80 50.44
CA GLY A 238 -12.55 -0.35 49.64
C GLY A 238 -13.45 0.00 48.45
N ASP A 239 -14.05 1.20 48.43
CA ASP A 239 -14.84 1.64 47.28
C ASP A 239 -13.99 1.73 46.01
N MET A 240 -14.66 1.51 44.87
CA MET A 240 -14.09 1.62 43.54
C MET A 240 -14.40 2.99 42.93
N VAL A 241 -13.40 3.61 42.33
CA VAL A 241 -13.51 4.87 41.61
C VAL A 241 -12.81 4.80 40.26
N ASN A 242 -13.24 5.62 39.32
CA ASN A 242 -12.55 5.87 38.06
C ASN A 242 -12.07 7.33 38.02
N LEU A 243 -10.78 7.54 37.83
CA LEU A 243 -10.20 8.86 37.70
C LEU A 243 -9.88 9.18 36.24
N THR A 244 -10.24 10.38 35.80
CA THR A 244 -10.08 10.82 34.41
C THR A 244 -9.64 12.27 34.35
N GLY A 245 -8.72 12.62 33.45
CA GLY A 245 -8.32 14.00 33.18
C GLY A 245 -7.34 14.61 34.20
N CYS A 246 -6.68 13.81 35.03
CA CYS A 246 -5.57 14.28 35.88
C CYS A 246 -4.34 14.53 34.99
N LEU A 247 -4.05 15.80 34.68
CA LEU A 247 -2.99 16.19 33.76
C LEU A 247 -1.61 16.12 34.41
N GLY A 248 -0.59 15.78 33.63
CA GLY A 248 0.81 15.70 34.07
C GLY A 248 1.17 14.50 34.95
N LEU A 249 0.19 13.74 35.44
CA LEU A 249 0.39 12.48 36.17
C LEU A 249 -0.53 11.38 35.61
N ALA A 250 -0.12 10.77 34.50
CA ALA A 250 -0.94 9.76 33.80
C ALA A 250 -1.36 8.58 34.70
N ALA A 251 -0.48 8.16 35.63
CA ALA A 251 -0.72 7.07 36.57
C ALA A 251 -1.88 7.33 37.57
N ALA A 252 -2.35 8.57 37.70
CA ALA A 252 -3.53 8.89 38.51
C ALA A 252 -4.84 8.62 37.77
N ASN A 253 -4.82 8.38 36.45
CA ASN A 253 -6.00 8.09 35.65
C ASN A 253 -6.22 6.58 35.52
N GLY A 254 -7.47 6.14 35.58
CA GLY A 254 -7.86 4.74 35.53
C GLY A 254 -8.78 4.34 36.69
N ARG A 255 -8.97 3.03 36.85
CA ARG A 255 -9.85 2.47 37.89
C ARG A 255 -9.04 1.99 39.09
N PHE A 256 -9.47 2.36 40.29
CA PHE A 256 -8.78 2.04 41.53
C PHE A 256 -9.76 1.70 42.65
N THR A 257 -9.36 0.82 43.55
CA THR A 257 -9.92 0.80 44.91
C THR A 257 -9.23 1.87 45.76
N VAL A 258 -9.94 2.46 46.72
CA VAL A 258 -9.40 3.57 47.51
C VAL A 258 -9.24 3.24 48.99
N THR A 259 -8.30 3.92 49.65
CA THR A 259 -8.23 4.01 51.11
C THR A 259 -8.61 5.43 51.53
N VAL A 260 -9.72 5.60 52.24
CA VAL A 260 -10.23 6.91 52.63
C VAL A 260 -9.42 7.47 53.80
N VAL A 261 -9.01 8.74 53.66
CA VAL A 261 -8.20 9.45 54.65
C VAL A 261 -9.03 10.51 55.38
N SER A 262 -9.92 11.20 54.66
CA SER A 262 -10.85 12.19 55.21
C SER A 262 -12.09 12.29 54.33
N ALA A 263 -12.99 13.26 54.61
CA ALA A 263 -14.18 13.49 53.77
C ALA A 263 -13.85 13.95 52.35
N ASN A 264 -12.66 14.51 52.14
CA ASN A 264 -12.21 15.10 50.86
C ASN A 264 -10.93 14.45 50.33
N ALA A 265 -10.36 13.45 51.00
CA ALA A 265 -9.09 12.87 50.58
C ALA A 265 -9.09 11.35 50.71
N PHE A 266 -8.49 10.70 49.71
CA PHE A 266 -8.28 9.25 49.68
C PHE A 266 -7.01 8.90 48.91
N ASP A 267 -6.45 7.74 49.22
CA ASP A 267 -5.28 7.18 48.54
C ASP A 267 -5.73 6.16 47.49
N LEU A 268 -5.10 6.19 46.31
CA LEU A 268 -5.31 5.20 45.25
C LEU A 268 -4.48 3.95 45.54
N ASN A 269 -5.15 2.82 45.80
CA ASN A 269 -4.44 1.58 46.13
C ASN A 269 -3.69 1.04 44.91
N GLY A 270 -2.50 0.46 45.14
CA GLY A 270 -1.68 -0.14 44.09
C GLY A 270 -0.97 0.86 43.18
N THR A 271 -0.95 2.15 43.54
CA THR A 271 -0.26 3.20 42.76
C THR A 271 1.09 3.55 43.35
N ALA A 272 1.97 4.07 42.50
CA ALA A 272 3.22 4.72 42.90
C ALA A 272 3.18 6.19 42.47
N TYR A 273 3.37 7.10 43.42
CA TYR A 273 3.38 8.53 43.14
C TYR A 273 4.70 8.96 42.50
N ALA A 274 4.57 9.71 41.41
CA ALA A 274 5.64 10.52 40.83
C ALA A 274 5.17 11.99 40.82
N SER A 275 6.10 12.93 40.95
CA SER A 275 5.77 14.36 40.77
C SER A 275 5.36 14.63 39.32
N GLY A 276 4.44 15.57 39.11
CA GLY A 276 4.09 16.01 37.75
C GLY A 276 2.65 16.44 37.53
N TYR A 277 1.76 16.31 38.53
CA TYR A 277 0.38 16.77 38.38
C TYR A 277 0.31 18.29 38.10
N THR A 278 -0.35 18.66 37.00
CA THR A 278 -0.46 20.06 36.52
C THR A 278 -1.87 20.63 36.56
N GLY A 279 -2.89 19.83 36.90
CA GLY A 279 -4.29 20.28 37.04
C GLY A 279 -5.31 19.31 36.46
N GLY A 280 -6.60 19.68 36.55
CA GLY A 280 -7.72 18.89 36.03
C GLY A 280 -8.09 17.67 36.89
N GLY A 281 -8.96 16.81 36.37
CA GLY A 281 -9.30 15.56 37.02
C GLY A 281 -10.73 15.50 37.55
N LYS A 282 -11.38 14.37 37.32
CA LYS A 282 -12.65 13.98 37.91
C LYS A 282 -12.55 12.60 38.52
N VAL A 283 -13.15 12.43 39.69
CA VAL A 283 -13.37 11.15 40.35
C VAL A 283 -14.80 10.72 40.05
N TRP A 284 -14.97 9.63 39.32
CA TRP A 284 -16.26 9.03 39.01
C TRP A 284 -16.54 7.87 39.95
N ILE A 285 -17.76 7.82 40.44
CA ILE A 285 -18.32 6.70 41.18
C ILE A 285 -19.46 6.17 40.33
N TRP A 286 -19.32 4.95 39.80
CA TRP A 286 -20.21 4.43 38.77
C TRP A 286 -20.82 3.09 39.16
N ASN A 287 -22.08 3.10 39.60
CA ASN A 287 -22.77 1.91 40.09
C ASN A 287 -23.24 0.99 38.97
N ASN A 288 -23.21 1.42 37.70
CA ASN A 288 -23.57 0.55 36.58
C ASN A 288 -22.44 -0.39 36.15
N ARG A 289 -21.25 -0.26 36.73
CA ARG A 289 -20.15 -1.15 36.41
C ARG A 289 -20.44 -2.57 36.90
N ARG A 290 -20.25 -3.57 36.03
CA ARG A 290 -20.17 -4.98 36.37
C ARG A 290 -18.75 -5.48 36.12
N THR A 291 -18.06 -5.90 37.18
CA THR A 291 -16.64 -6.30 37.11
C THR A 291 -16.41 -7.68 36.48
N GLY A 292 -17.47 -8.34 36.02
CA GLY A 292 -17.41 -9.64 35.36
C GLY A 292 -17.61 -9.56 33.85
N THR A 293 -18.03 -10.68 33.27
CA THR A 293 -18.23 -10.86 31.83
C THR A 293 -19.70 -11.06 31.49
N ALA A 294 -20.22 -10.33 30.50
CA ALA A 294 -21.63 -10.49 30.09
C ALA A 294 -21.86 -11.80 29.33
N PHE A 295 -21.03 -12.12 28.35
CA PHE A 295 -21.11 -13.35 27.57
C PHE A 295 -19.75 -14.06 27.54
N HIS A 296 -19.66 -15.27 28.08
CA HIS A 296 -18.42 -16.03 28.20
C HIS A 296 -18.55 -17.41 27.59
N LEU A 297 -17.64 -17.75 26.66
CA LEU A 297 -17.61 -19.04 25.98
C LEU A 297 -16.26 -19.73 26.14
N GLU A 298 -16.29 -21.03 26.43
CA GLU A 298 -15.13 -21.93 26.44
C GLU A 298 -15.55 -23.30 25.92
N TYR A 299 -14.71 -23.96 25.11
CA TYR A 299 -14.95 -25.30 24.59
C TYR A 299 -16.34 -25.42 23.94
N ALA A 300 -16.63 -24.53 23.00
CA ALA A 300 -17.91 -24.50 22.33
C ALA A 300 -17.70 -24.81 20.85
N ASP A 301 -18.61 -25.58 20.26
CA ASP A 301 -18.71 -25.68 18.80
C ASP A 301 -19.26 -24.34 18.28
N VAL A 302 -20.29 -24.36 17.43
CA VAL A 302 -20.91 -23.13 16.94
C VAL A 302 -21.87 -22.58 18.00
N ALA A 303 -21.57 -21.39 18.54
CA ALA A 303 -22.56 -20.60 19.26
C ALA A 303 -23.04 -19.43 18.39
N GLU A 304 -24.35 -19.28 18.29
CA GLU A 304 -24.99 -18.20 17.54
C GLU A 304 -25.58 -17.19 18.53
N PHE A 305 -25.14 -15.94 18.43
CA PHE A 305 -25.67 -14.80 19.14
C PHE A 305 -26.37 -13.86 18.17
N THR A 306 -27.59 -13.45 18.49
CA THR A 306 -28.34 -12.49 17.67
C THR A 306 -29.00 -11.45 18.56
N ASN A 307 -28.90 -10.17 18.19
CA ASN A 307 -29.50 -9.05 18.93
C ASN A 307 -29.15 -9.03 20.42
N CYS A 308 -27.94 -9.45 20.78
CA CYS A 308 -27.51 -9.50 22.18
C CYS A 308 -26.77 -8.22 22.57
N PHE A 309 -27.00 -7.72 23.79
CA PHE A 309 -26.41 -6.47 24.27
C PHE A 309 -25.75 -6.60 25.63
N ALA A 310 -24.61 -5.91 25.82
CA ALA A 310 -23.96 -5.76 27.11
C ALA A 310 -23.60 -4.29 27.37
N TYR A 311 -24.01 -3.74 28.51
CA TYR A 311 -23.63 -2.38 28.94
C TYR A 311 -22.87 -2.39 30.27
N GLY A 312 -21.69 -1.76 30.28
CA GLY A 312 -20.93 -1.48 31.49
C GLY A 312 -20.27 -2.69 32.14
N TYR A 313 -20.01 -3.76 31.40
CA TYR A 313 -19.22 -4.90 31.87
C TYR A 313 -17.72 -4.69 31.65
N ASP A 314 -16.89 -5.31 32.50
CA ASP A 314 -15.43 -5.36 32.29
C ASP A 314 -15.09 -6.11 31.01
N THR A 315 -15.85 -7.15 30.69
CA THR A 315 -15.81 -7.77 29.38
C THR A 315 -17.22 -7.97 28.83
N GLY A 316 -17.50 -7.42 27.64
CA GLY A 316 -18.79 -7.63 26.98
C GLY A 316 -18.91 -9.08 26.50
N PHE A 317 -18.14 -9.43 25.47
CA PHE A 317 -18.05 -10.80 24.95
C PHE A 317 -16.64 -11.33 25.14
N ASN A 318 -16.52 -12.49 25.77
CA ASN A 318 -15.28 -13.25 25.86
C ASN A 318 -15.43 -14.60 25.14
N LEU A 319 -14.75 -14.70 24.00
CA LEU A 319 -14.62 -15.94 23.24
C LEU A 319 -13.26 -16.54 23.60
N GLY A 320 -13.27 -17.49 24.53
CA GLY A 320 -12.06 -18.08 25.10
C GLY A 320 -11.58 -19.32 24.36
N HIS A 321 -11.03 -20.27 25.12
CA HIS A 321 -10.40 -21.49 24.63
C HIS A 321 -11.34 -22.35 23.78
N ASN A 322 -10.84 -22.86 22.64
CA ASN A 322 -11.51 -23.84 21.79
C ASN A 322 -12.98 -23.49 21.47
N VAL A 323 -13.21 -22.23 21.10
CA VAL A 323 -14.50 -21.72 20.66
C VAL A 323 -14.51 -21.71 19.12
N GLN A 324 -15.40 -22.48 18.50
CA GLN A 324 -15.35 -22.78 17.08
C GLN A 324 -16.41 -22.00 16.29
N ALA A 325 -15.97 -21.10 15.40
CA ALA A 325 -16.84 -20.45 14.42
C ALA A 325 -18.09 -19.75 15.01
N THR A 326 -17.97 -19.18 16.21
CA THR A 326 -19.03 -18.35 16.83
C THR A 326 -19.47 -17.23 15.90
N GLN A 327 -20.79 -17.04 15.83
CA GLN A 327 -21.43 -16.01 15.01
C GLN A 327 -22.16 -15.04 15.93
N CYS A 328 -21.78 -13.77 15.89
CA CYS A 328 -22.47 -12.68 16.56
C CYS A 328 -23.09 -11.78 15.50
N ILE A 329 -24.41 -11.67 15.48
CA ILE A 329 -25.18 -10.93 14.47
C ILE A 329 -25.99 -9.85 15.17
N ASP A 330 -25.78 -8.59 14.80
CA ASP A 330 -26.42 -7.43 15.42
C ASP A 330 -26.26 -7.37 16.95
N CYS A 331 -25.17 -7.97 17.44
CA CYS A 331 -24.78 -7.88 18.84
C CYS A 331 -24.12 -6.53 19.10
N SER A 332 -24.25 -6.01 20.32
CA SER A 332 -23.66 -4.72 20.67
C SER A 332 -23.08 -4.73 22.09
N VAL A 333 -22.01 -3.97 22.30
CA VAL A 333 -21.42 -3.71 23.62
C VAL A 333 -21.23 -2.22 23.79
N ASP A 334 -21.52 -1.72 24.98
CA ASP A 334 -21.47 -0.30 25.27
C ASP A 334 -20.98 -0.02 26.69
N ASN A 335 -20.50 1.19 26.92
CA ASN A 335 -19.88 1.62 28.15
C ASN A 335 -20.01 3.15 28.30
N HIS A 336 -19.88 3.68 29.52
CA HIS A 336 -20.11 5.12 29.74
C HIS A 336 -18.93 5.95 29.22
N LEU A 337 -19.19 6.83 28.24
CA LEU A 337 -18.18 7.62 27.52
C LEU A 337 -17.28 8.48 28.41
N ASP A 338 -17.82 9.02 29.51
CA ASP A 338 -17.06 9.86 30.43
C ASP A 338 -16.24 9.08 31.48
N VAL A 339 -16.49 7.77 31.64
CA VAL A 339 -15.85 6.93 32.68
C VAL A 339 -14.74 6.11 32.06
N ALA A 340 -13.65 6.78 31.68
CA ALA A 340 -12.47 6.13 31.12
C ALA A 340 -11.96 4.99 32.01
N ASP A 341 -11.73 3.82 31.41
CA ASP A 341 -11.32 2.62 32.13
C ASP A 341 -10.46 1.68 31.27
N PRO A 342 -9.13 1.68 31.45
CA PRO A 342 -8.21 0.90 30.65
C PRO A 342 -8.36 -0.63 30.83
N LEU A 343 -9.08 -1.08 31.86
CA LEU A 343 -9.25 -2.51 32.16
C LEU A 343 -10.38 -3.16 31.37
N THR A 344 -11.25 -2.36 30.73
CA THR A 344 -12.43 -2.87 30.03
C THR A 344 -12.09 -3.39 28.64
N VAL A 345 -12.79 -4.44 28.22
CA VAL A 345 -12.72 -5.03 26.88
C VAL A 345 -14.12 -5.21 26.30
N GLY A 346 -14.40 -4.67 25.11
CA GLY A 346 -15.71 -4.85 24.47
C GLY A 346 -15.90 -6.29 23.99
N LEU A 347 -15.12 -6.64 22.96
CA LEU A 347 -14.98 -8.00 22.43
C LEU A 347 -13.57 -8.51 22.69
N ARG A 348 -13.49 -9.63 23.40
CA ARG A 348 -12.26 -10.36 23.68
C ARG A 348 -12.28 -11.70 22.95
N ILE A 349 -11.34 -11.91 22.04
CA ILE A 349 -11.10 -13.20 21.38
C ILE A 349 -9.74 -13.68 21.88
N THR A 350 -9.75 -14.70 22.73
CA THR A 350 -8.54 -15.22 23.37
C THR A 350 -8.53 -16.74 23.40
N GLY A 351 -7.51 -17.28 24.07
CA GLY A 351 -7.39 -18.70 24.36
C GLY A 351 -6.16 -19.31 23.72
N GLY A 352 -5.58 -20.25 24.44
CA GLY A 352 -4.71 -21.29 23.92
C GLY A 352 -3.39 -21.46 24.67
N GLY A 353 -2.67 -22.53 24.34
CA GLY A 353 -1.41 -22.92 25.00
C GLY A 353 -1.67 -23.95 26.10
N GLY A 354 -1.20 -25.19 25.90
CA GLY A 354 -1.33 -26.30 26.85
C GLY A 354 -2.40 -27.35 26.51
N THR A 355 -2.77 -28.12 27.53
CA THR A 355 -3.89 -29.06 27.54
C THR A 355 -4.88 -28.60 28.60
N ALA A 356 -6.17 -28.68 28.29
CA ALA A 356 -7.21 -28.37 29.24
C ALA A 356 -7.20 -29.41 30.38
N PRO A 357 -7.79 -29.11 31.56
CA PRO A 357 -7.87 -30.07 32.66
C PRO A 357 -8.59 -31.39 32.30
N ASP A 358 -9.39 -31.39 31.25
CA ASP A 358 -10.10 -32.56 30.69
C ASP A 358 -9.30 -33.30 29.60
N GLY A 359 -8.06 -32.87 29.31
CA GLY A 359 -7.19 -33.44 28.28
C GLY A 359 -7.44 -32.92 26.86
N SER A 360 -8.40 -32.02 26.65
CA SER A 360 -8.67 -31.44 25.33
C SER A 360 -7.60 -30.40 24.92
N SER A 361 -7.45 -30.19 23.61
CA SER A 361 -6.51 -29.20 23.05
C SER A 361 -6.96 -27.77 23.38
N THR A 362 -6.07 -26.95 23.93
CA THR A 362 -6.30 -25.51 24.10
C THR A 362 -5.85 -24.77 22.84
N ILE A 363 -6.55 -24.99 21.74
CA ILE A 363 -6.49 -24.06 20.60
C ILE A 363 -7.21 -22.77 20.98
N GLY A 364 -6.79 -21.64 20.40
CA GLY A 364 -7.53 -20.38 20.56
C GLY A 364 -8.91 -20.46 19.91
N ALA A 365 -9.78 -19.49 20.21
CA ALA A 365 -10.98 -19.32 19.39
C ALA A 365 -10.58 -19.18 17.91
N PHE A 366 -11.36 -19.74 16.98
CA PHE A 366 -11.06 -19.65 15.55
C PHE A 366 -12.31 -19.40 14.71
N ARG A 367 -12.15 -18.69 13.59
CA ARG A 367 -13.18 -18.36 12.59
C ARG A 367 -14.40 -17.61 13.12
N THR A 368 -14.26 -16.86 14.20
CA THR A 368 -15.30 -15.97 14.73
C THR A 368 -15.79 -14.99 13.67
N LYS A 369 -17.11 -14.80 13.59
CA LYS A 369 -17.77 -13.78 12.78
C LYS A 369 -18.56 -12.83 13.68
N TRP A 370 -18.29 -11.54 13.55
CA TRP A 370 -19.13 -10.47 14.10
C TRP A 370 -19.72 -9.68 12.94
N ILE A 371 -21.03 -9.57 12.87
CA ILE A 371 -21.74 -8.98 11.73
C ILE A 371 -22.73 -7.96 12.28
N GLY A 372 -22.56 -6.69 11.91
CA GLY A 372 -23.41 -5.59 12.35
C GLY A 372 -23.21 -5.18 13.81
N GLY A 373 -24.12 -4.35 14.29
CA GLY A 373 -24.12 -3.84 15.65
C GLY A 373 -23.01 -2.84 15.97
N PHE A 374 -22.82 -2.62 17.27
CA PHE A 374 -22.02 -1.54 17.83
C PHE A 374 -21.07 -2.05 18.91
N LEU A 375 -19.80 -1.71 18.82
CA LEU A 375 -18.78 -2.06 19.81
C LEU A 375 -18.20 -0.78 20.42
N SER A 376 -18.40 -0.59 21.73
CA SER A 376 -17.71 0.45 22.51
C SER A 376 -17.26 -0.07 23.86
N SER A 377 -16.03 0.25 24.21
CA SER A 377 -15.46 -0.02 25.52
C SER A 377 -14.53 1.11 25.91
N GLN A 378 -14.40 1.37 27.21
CA GLN A 378 -13.57 2.47 27.69
C GLN A 378 -12.09 2.12 27.78
N GLY A 379 -11.68 0.88 27.51
CA GLY A 379 -10.29 0.44 27.51
C GLY A 379 -9.88 0.00 26.12
N ARG A 380 -10.15 -1.27 25.82
CA ARG A 380 -9.98 -1.88 24.50
C ARG A 380 -11.32 -2.24 23.90
N THR A 381 -11.65 -1.75 22.71
CA THR A 381 -12.94 -2.11 22.10
C THR A 381 -12.93 -3.53 21.58
N VAL A 382 -11.87 -3.90 20.85
CA VAL A 382 -11.62 -5.26 20.38
C VAL A 382 -10.20 -5.68 20.77
N LEU A 383 -10.07 -6.80 21.47
CA LEU A 383 -8.79 -7.43 21.82
C LEU A 383 -8.72 -8.83 21.22
N LEU A 384 -7.70 -9.07 20.40
CA LEU A 384 -7.36 -10.39 19.88
C LEU A 384 -6.01 -10.83 20.43
N ASP A 385 -6.02 -11.88 21.24
CA ASP A 385 -4.82 -12.52 21.76
C ASP A 385 -4.96 -14.06 21.88
N PRO A 386 -5.29 -14.79 20.80
CA PRO A 386 -5.24 -16.25 20.79
C PRO A 386 -3.79 -16.75 20.72
N VAL A 387 -3.43 -17.70 21.57
CA VAL A 387 -2.05 -18.24 21.71
C VAL A 387 -1.68 -19.19 20.56
N SER A 388 -2.65 -19.66 19.77
CA SER A 388 -2.36 -20.36 18.50
C SER A 388 -3.38 -20.10 17.39
N SER A 389 -2.82 -20.03 16.17
CA SER A 389 -3.36 -20.48 14.87
C SER A 389 -3.43 -19.41 13.78
N THR A 390 -3.21 -19.89 12.55
CA THR A 390 -3.34 -19.25 11.23
C THR A 390 -4.76 -18.78 10.90
N GLU A 391 -5.63 -18.65 11.89
CA GLU A 391 -7.06 -18.50 11.72
C GLU A 391 -7.46 -17.03 11.69
N GLN A 392 -8.46 -16.74 10.87
CA GLN A 392 -8.87 -15.38 10.53
C GLN A 392 -10.25 -15.08 11.11
N HIS A 393 -10.31 -14.08 11.98
CA HIS A 393 -11.55 -13.56 12.56
C HIS A 393 -12.08 -12.43 11.69
N HIS A 394 -13.40 -12.26 11.61
CA HIS A 394 -14.01 -11.20 10.81
C HIS A 394 -14.97 -10.36 11.64
N ILE A 395 -14.90 -9.04 11.43
CA ILE A 395 -15.89 -8.07 11.87
C ILE A 395 -16.40 -7.36 10.62
N VAL A 396 -17.71 -7.38 10.40
CA VAL A 396 -18.34 -6.90 9.17
C VAL A 396 -19.45 -5.91 9.50
N GLY A 397 -19.44 -4.72 8.91
CA GLY A 397 -20.53 -3.75 9.00
C GLY A 397 -20.79 -3.21 10.42
N ALA A 398 -19.81 -3.29 11.32
CA ALA A 398 -19.96 -2.86 12.70
C ALA A 398 -19.42 -1.44 12.91
N VAL A 399 -20.06 -0.68 13.80
CA VAL A 399 -19.46 0.54 14.35
C VAL A 399 -18.52 0.14 15.49
N VAL A 400 -17.26 0.54 15.41
CA VAL A 400 -16.23 0.23 16.42
C VAL A 400 -15.69 1.55 16.97
N ASN A 401 -16.19 1.94 18.13
CA ASN A 401 -15.81 3.20 18.77
C ASN A 401 -14.50 3.07 19.54
N GLY A 402 -13.73 4.15 19.58
CA GLY A 402 -12.46 4.22 20.29
C GLY A 402 -12.60 4.02 21.81
N GLY A 403 -11.66 3.26 22.37
CA GLY A 403 -11.44 3.14 23.81
C GLY A 403 -10.24 3.97 24.26
N THR A 404 -10.06 4.14 25.57
CA THR A 404 -8.98 4.99 26.12
C THR A 404 -7.57 4.46 25.82
N LEU A 405 -7.45 3.16 25.54
CA LEU A 405 -6.20 2.55 25.10
C LEU A 405 -6.21 2.33 23.59
N ARG A 406 -7.08 1.43 23.11
CA ARG A 406 -7.04 0.91 21.73
C ARG A 406 -8.44 0.57 21.24
N THR A 407 -8.70 0.87 19.99
CA THR A 407 -9.95 0.47 19.31
C THR A 407 -9.83 -0.97 18.86
N ILE A 408 -8.77 -1.26 18.10
CA ILE A 408 -8.38 -2.61 17.71
C ILE A 408 -7.03 -2.90 18.32
N ASP A 409 -6.95 -3.93 19.16
CA ASP A 409 -5.72 -4.42 19.77
C ASP A 409 -5.45 -5.85 19.31
N LEU A 410 -4.73 -5.99 18.19
CA LEU A 410 -4.35 -7.28 17.61
C LEU A 410 -2.98 -7.68 18.17
N GLN A 411 -2.93 -8.47 19.24
CA GLN A 411 -1.69 -8.96 19.82
C GLN A 411 -1.15 -10.19 19.09
N ARG A 412 -2.06 -11.12 18.74
CA ARG A 412 -1.80 -12.40 18.07
C ARG A 412 -2.95 -12.76 17.11
N GLY A 413 -2.71 -13.66 16.16
CA GLY A 413 -3.72 -14.12 15.19
C GLY A 413 -3.98 -13.14 14.03
N ALA A 414 -5.04 -13.37 13.25
CA ALA A 414 -5.41 -12.54 12.11
C ALA A 414 -6.85 -12.00 12.21
N LEU A 415 -7.07 -10.80 11.67
CA LEU A 415 -8.36 -10.11 11.71
C LEU A 415 -8.66 -9.42 10.39
N THR A 416 -9.91 -9.53 9.95
CA THR A 416 -10.46 -8.73 8.85
C THR A 416 -11.59 -7.87 9.35
N LEU A 417 -11.51 -6.57 9.07
CA LEU A 417 -12.63 -5.66 9.20
C LEU A 417 -13.13 -5.31 7.81
N GLU A 418 -14.44 -5.43 7.61
CA GLU A 418 -15.10 -5.14 6.34
C GLU A 418 -16.26 -4.18 6.57
N ALA A 419 -16.29 -3.06 5.83
CA ALA A 419 -17.35 -2.05 5.91
C ALA A 419 -17.62 -1.53 7.34
N CYS A 420 -16.61 -1.56 8.21
CA CYS A 420 -16.73 -1.08 9.58
C CYS A 420 -16.45 0.43 9.70
N ASP A 421 -17.15 1.09 10.60
CA ASP A 421 -16.89 2.49 10.95
C ASP A 421 -16.01 2.55 12.20
N LEU A 422 -14.73 2.87 12.04
CA LEU A 422 -13.81 3.08 13.17
C LEU A 422 -13.88 4.55 13.53
N THR A 423 -14.51 4.85 14.67
CA THR A 423 -14.73 6.24 15.11
C THR A 423 -14.05 6.51 16.44
N THR A 424 -13.65 7.76 16.68
CA THR A 424 -13.28 8.21 18.02
C THR A 424 -14.51 8.21 18.93
N GLY A 425 -14.39 7.68 20.14
CA GLY A 425 -15.42 7.90 21.15
C GLY A 425 -15.41 9.37 21.59
N GLY A 426 -16.55 10.07 21.47
CA GLY A 426 -16.69 11.42 22.03
C GLY A 426 -16.64 11.38 23.56
N ASN A 427 -15.84 12.22 24.19
CA ASN A 427 -15.86 12.47 25.64
C ASN A 427 -16.18 13.96 25.85
N LEU A 428 -17.09 14.30 26.78
CA LEU A 428 -17.49 15.68 27.07
C LEU A 428 -16.31 16.57 27.54
N TYR A 429 -15.21 15.97 28.03
CA TYR A 429 -14.07 16.70 28.61
C TYR A 429 -12.89 16.93 27.65
N GLY A 430 -13.10 16.77 26.34
CA GLY A 430 -12.14 17.23 25.32
C GLY A 430 -10.96 16.31 25.05
N THR A 431 -10.89 15.15 25.72
CA THR A 431 -10.00 14.04 25.36
C THR A 431 -10.85 12.91 24.79
N GLY A 432 -11.26 13.02 23.53
CA GLY A 432 -11.94 11.92 22.85
C GLY A 432 -11.12 10.64 22.97
N ASN A 433 -11.78 9.50 23.18
CA ASN A 433 -11.08 8.23 23.24
C ASN A 433 -10.34 8.02 21.91
N PRO A 434 -9.02 7.79 21.96
CA PRO A 434 -8.22 7.73 20.76
C PRO A 434 -8.66 6.52 19.93
N ASN A 435 -8.88 6.74 18.64
CA ASN A 435 -9.17 5.65 17.73
C ASN A 435 -7.84 5.02 17.27
N VAL A 436 -7.30 4.09 18.07
CA VAL A 436 -6.00 3.46 17.82
C VAL A 436 -6.18 2.03 17.34
N VAL A 437 -5.61 1.73 16.17
CA VAL A 437 -5.45 0.38 15.62
C VAL A 437 -4.00 -0.07 15.87
N TYR A 438 -3.83 -1.12 16.67
CA TYR A 438 -2.52 -1.62 17.06
C TYR A 438 -2.24 -3.05 16.57
N LEU A 439 -1.03 -3.28 16.09
CA LEU A 439 -0.50 -4.61 15.74
C LEU A 439 0.68 -5.00 16.65
N GLY A 440 0.53 -6.11 17.38
CA GLY A 440 1.58 -6.72 18.20
C GLY A 440 2.65 -7.43 17.37
N SER A 441 3.79 -7.75 18.00
CA SER A 441 4.92 -8.41 17.32
C SER A 441 4.56 -9.80 16.76
N GLU A 442 3.62 -10.48 17.42
CA GLU A 442 3.12 -11.81 17.07
C GLU A 442 1.79 -11.75 16.29
N ALA A 443 1.29 -10.55 15.95
CA ALA A 443 0.14 -10.40 15.08
C ALA A 443 0.45 -10.99 13.70
N GLN A 444 -0.52 -11.68 13.09
CA GLN A 444 -0.46 -12.09 11.70
C GLN A 444 -1.06 -10.97 10.84
N ASN A 445 -2.05 -11.27 10.00
CA ASN A 445 -2.60 -10.28 9.06
C ASN A 445 -3.72 -9.46 9.69
N LEU A 446 -3.66 -8.14 9.52
CA LEU A 446 -4.81 -7.25 9.73
C LEU A 446 -5.26 -6.72 8.36
N THR A 447 -6.50 -7.02 7.96
CA THR A 447 -7.07 -6.57 6.69
C THR A 447 -8.22 -5.61 6.95
N LEU A 448 -8.18 -4.41 6.35
CA LEU A 448 -9.24 -3.40 6.43
C LEU A 448 -9.82 -3.16 5.03
N LEU A 449 -11.09 -3.50 4.84
CA LEU A 449 -11.79 -3.46 3.55
C LEU A 449 -12.99 -2.53 3.65
N GLY A 450 -13.01 -1.42 2.91
CA GLY A 450 -14.18 -0.55 2.85
C GLY A 450 -14.56 0.15 4.16
N CYS A 451 -13.66 0.22 5.14
CA CYS A 451 -13.89 0.82 6.45
C CYS A 451 -13.83 2.37 6.42
N ASP A 452 -14.52 3.05 7.34
CA ASP A 452 -14.26 4.45 7.67
C ASP A 452 -13.12 4.55 8.69
N LEU A 453 -12.02 5.18 8.29
CA LEU A 453 -10.76 5.27 9.04
C LEU A 453 -10.35 6.72 9.30
N ARG A 454 -11.21 7.70 9.02
CA ARG A 454 -10.84 9.14 9.08
C ARG A 454 -10.22 9.56 10.40
N SER A 455 -10.65 8.93 11.49
CA SER A 455 -10.20 9.23 12.85
C SER A 455 -9.15 8.24 13.39
N ALA A 456 -8.83 7.18 12.63
CA ALA A 456 -7.98 6.09 13.08
C ALA A 456 -6.48 6.44 13.00
N THR A 457 -5.74 6.11 14.06
CA THR A 457 -4.28 6.16 14.13
C THR A 457 -3.71 4.74 14.18
N PHE A 458 -2.69 4.46 13.38
CA PHE A 458 -2.06 3.15 13.29
C PHE A 458 -0.77 3.09 14.11
N GLN A 459 -0.63 2.04 14.91
CA GLN A 459 0.56 1.78 15.74
C GLN A 459 0.94 0.30 15.61
N ALA A 460 2.22 -0.02 15.76
CA ALA A 460 2.67 -1.41 15.79
C ALA A 460 3.86 -1.58 16.76
N ALA A 461 4.09 -2.82 17.20
CA ALA A 461 5.24 -3.16 18.04
C ALA A 461 6.59 -3.03 17.29
N SER A 462 6.58 -3.13 15.96
CA SER A 462 7.75 -3.02 15.09
C SER A 462 7.33 -2.76 13.64
N ASP A 463 8.29 -2.34 12.80
CA ASP A 463 8.07 -2.19 11.37
C ASP A 463 7.60 -3.50 10.70
N ALA A 464 8.15 -4.63 11.15
CA ALA A 464 7.76 -5.96 10.67
C ALA A 464 6.30 -6.31 11.02
N ALA A 465 5.79 -5.86 12.17
CA ALA A 465 4.38 -6.01 12.52
C ALA A 465 3.50 -5.08 11.65
N MET A 466 3.95 -3.85 11.39
CA MET A 466 3.23 -2.90 10.53
C MET A 466 3.11 -3.39 9.08
N GLN A 467 4.10 -4.14 8.57
CA GLN A 467 4.07 -4.74 7.22
C GLN A 467 2.94 -5.77 7.02
N ARG A 468 2.24 -6.19 8.08
CA ARG A 468 1.13 -7.16 8.02
C ARG A 468 -0.25 -6.50 7.94
N LEU A 469 -0.29 -5.18 7.89
CA LEU A 469 -1.50 -4.41 7.64
C LEU A 469 -1.78 -4.35 6.13
N SER A 470 -3.00 -4.67 5.72
CA SER A 470 -3.50 -4.54 4.35
C SER A 470 -4.78 -3.70 4.36
N MET A 471 -4.85 -2.72 3.45
CA MET A 471 -5.95 -1.74 3.41
C MET A 471 -6.46 -1.61 1.97
N SER A 472 -7.77 -1.74 1.75
CA SER A 472 -8.38 -1.58 0.42
C SER A 472 -9.75 -0.89 0.50
N GLY A 473 -10.00 0.09 -0.37
CA GLY A 473 -11.32 0.74 -0.49
C GLY A 473 -11.79 1.55 0.72
N ASN A 474 -10.91 1.86 1.68
CA ASN A 474 -11.27 2.55 2.92
C ASN A 474 -11.42 4.07 2.73
N ARG A 475 -12.25 4.72 3.56
CA ARG A 475 -12.40 6.18 3.64
C ARG A 475 -11.38 6.76 4.62
N ASP A 476 -10.52 7.67 4.17
CA ASP A 476 -9.50 8.37 4.99
C ASP A 476 -9.75 9.90 5.05
N SER A 477 -9.23 10.56 6.09
CA SER A 477 -9.42 12.00 6.37
C SER A 477 -8.72 12.93 5.39
N SER A 478 -7.68 12.44 4.68
CA SER A 478 -6.95 13.24 3.68
C SER A 478 -7.49 13.13 2.26
N GLY A 479 -8.52 12.33 1.98
CA GLY A 479 -9.00 12.07 0.60
C GLY A 479 -8.00 11.30 -0.29
N VAL A 480 -6.79 11.03 0.22
CA VAL A 480 -5.76 10.18 -0.38
C VAL A 480 -5.83 8.83 0.30
N ALA A 481 -5.93 7.74 -0.47
CA ALA A 481 -5.86 6.39 0.07
C ALA A 481 -4.46 6.15 0.68
N LYS A 482 -4.33 6.26 2.01
CA LYS A 482 -3.14 5.82 2.72
C LYS A 482 -3.10 4.30 2.71
N LEU A 483 -2.10 3.75 2.03
CA LEU A 483 -1.70 2.36 2.18
C LEU A 483 -0.57 2.32 3.22
N ALA A 484 -0.90 1.90 4.43
CA ALA A 484 0.09 1.64 5.47
C ALA A 484 0.67 0.23 5.27
N GLY A 485 1.99 0.11 5.31
CA GLY A 485 2.71 -1.17 5.22
C GLY A 485 3.34 -1.45 3.86
N GLY A 486 4.63 -1.13 3.72
CA GLY A 486 5.63 -1.79 2.84
C GLY A 486 5.46 -1.77 1.32
N SER A 487 4.25 -1.76 0.76
CA SER A 487 4.02 -1.84 -0.69
C SER A 487 2.66 -1.25 -1.09
N LEU A 488 2.67 -0.29 -2.03
CA LEU A 488 1.52 0.16 -2.79
C LEU A 488 1.40 -0.73 -4.04
N GLU A 489 0.42 -1.64 -4.09
CA GLU A 489 0.11 -2.43 -5.29
C GLU A 489 -1.10 -1.83 -6.03
N LEU A 490 -0.86 -1.24 -7.19
CA LEU A 490 -1.92 -0.77 -8.09
C LEU A 490 -2.23 -1.81 -9.16
N HIS A 491 -3.41 -2.42 -9.07
CA HIS A 491 -3.93 -3.35 -10.08
C HIS A 491 -4.76 -2.61 -11.14
N THR A 492 -4.68 -3.03 -12.40
CA THR A 492 -5.73 -2.78 -13.39
C THR A 492 -6.46 -4.07 -13.70
N VAL A 493 -7.80 -4.03 -13.77
CA VAL A 493 -8.61 -5.16 -14.20
C VAL A 493 -8.25 -5.48 -15.66
N PRO A 494 -7.79 -6.71 -15.99
CA PRO A 494 -7.39 -7.03 -17.35
C PRO A 494 -8.60 -7.14 -18.28
N SER A 495 -8.40 -6.87 -19.57
CA SER A 495 -9.25 -7.45 -20.61
C SER A 495 -9.05 -8.98 -20.64
N ALA A 496 -10.02 -9.70 -20.09
CA ALA A 496 -10.44 -11.09 -20.31
C ALA A 496 -9.46 -12.29 -20.46
N SER A 497 -8.12 -12.19 -20.48
CA SER A 497 -7.29 -13.42 -20.67
C SER A 497 -5.96 -13.56 -19.94
N ALA A 498 -5.56 -12.65 -19.04
CA ALA A 498 -4.21 -12.69 -18.46
C ALA A 498 -4.09 -12.69 -16.92
N GLY A 499 -5.20 -12.64 -16.16
CA GLY A 499 -5.14 -12.53 -14.70
C GLY A 499 -4.50 -11.21 -14.19
N PRO A 500 -4.50 -10.97 -12.87
CA PRO A 500 -3.96 -9.74 -12.29
C PRO A 500 -2.45 -9.64 -12.52
N THR A 501 -2.00 -8.59 -13.21
CA THR A 501 -0.58 -8.30 -13.41
C THR A 501 -0.19 -7.08 -12.58
N ARG A 502 0.74 -7.25 -11.62
CA ARG A 502 1.27 -6.18 -10.76
C ARG A 502 1.90 -5.08 -11.63
N ARG A 503 1.40 -3.84 -11.60
CA ARG A 503 1.90 -2.73 -12.46
C ARG A 503 2.93 -1.85 -11.79
N LEU A 504 2.81 -1.69 -10.48
CA LEU A 504 3.71 -0.94 -9.64
C LEU A 504 3.81 -1.64 -8.29
N ASP A 505 5.03 -1.85 -7.80
CA ASP A 505 5.34 -2.41 -6.48
C ASP A 505 6.58 -1.72 -5.90
N ILE A 506 6.56 -1.47 -4.60
CA ILE A 506 7.72 -1.04 -3.83
C ILE A 506 8.12 -2.23 -2.95
N ALA A 507 9.32 -2.74 -3.14
CA ALA A 507 9.84 -3.85 -2.36
C ALA A 507 10.35 -3.37 -0.98
N PRO A 508 10.46 -4.26 0.02
CA PRO A 508 10.94 -3.91 1.36
C PRO A 508 12.37 -3.32 1.40
N ASP A 509 13.15 -3.52 0.34
CA ASP A 509 14.49 -2.95 0.16
C ASP A 509 14.46 -1.54 -0.46
N GLY A 510 13.27 -0.98 -0.69
CA GLY A 510 13.06 0.34 -1.29
C GLY A 510 13.00 0.33 -2.82
N THR A 511 13.13 -0.82 -3.47
CA THR A 511 13.10 -0.91 -4.94
C THR A 511 11.69 -0.69 -5.48
N MET A 512 11.50 0.32 -6.33
CA MET A 512 10.25 0.60 -7.02
C MET A 512 10.26 -0.03 -8.42
N THR A 513 9.41 -1.02 -8.67
CA THR A 513 9.32 -1.74 -9.95
C THR A 513 8.08 -1.32 -10.73
N VAL A 514 8.26 -0.95 -12.00
CA VAL A 514 7.17 -0.56 -12.91
C VAL A 514 7.06 -1.60 -14.04
N ARG A 515 5.92 -2.30 -14.15
CA ARG A 515 5.71 -3.34 -15.16
C ARG A 515 4.82 -2.86 -16.30
N ARG A 516 5.18 -3.25 -17.53
CA ARG A 516 4.44 -2.98 -18.79
C ARG A 516 2.94 -3.24 -18.65
N ARG A 517 2.09 -2.44 -19.33
CA ARG A 517 0.61 -2.54 -19.33
C ARG A 517 0.06 -3.73 -20.15
N SER A 518 0.79 -4.23 -21.13
CA SER A 518 0.43 -5.46 -21.85
C SER A 518 1.66 -6.00 -22.58
N ALA A 519 1.53 -7.05 -23.41
CA ALA A 519 2.62 -7.49 -24.28
C ALA A 519 2.99 -6.43 -25.33
N SER A 520 2.07 -5.52 -25.66
CA SER A 520 2.20 -4.49 -26.69
C SER A 520 2.22 -3.05 -26.16
N LEU A 521 1.99 -2.83 -24.86
CA LEU A 521 1.90 -1.50 -24.22
C LEU A 521 2.83 -1.42 -23.01
N GLY A 522 3.69 -0.39 -22.99
CA GLY A 522 4.61 -0.10 -21.88
C GLY A 522 3.95 0.52 -20.66
N ALA A 523 4.74 1.02 -19.72
CA ALA A 523 4.30 1.73 -18.52
C ALA A 523 4.89 3.14 -18.43
N ARG A 524 4.20 4.07 -17.75
CA ARG A 524 4.60 5.48 -17.64
C ARG A 524 4.26 6.03 -16.25
N ILE A 525 5.20 6.73 -15.62
CA ILE A 525 5.01 7.53 -14.41
C ILE A 525 5.02 9.00 -14.81
N ASN A 526 3.98 9.75 -14.46
CA ASN A 526 3.88 11.20 -14.71
C ASN A 526 4.18 11.99 -13.43
N LEU A 527 4.94 13.07 -13.55
CA LEU A 527 5.28 14.00 -12.49
C LEU A 527 4.57 15.33 -12.81
N ALA A 528 3.51 15.64 -12.06
CA ALA A 528 2.62 16.77 -12.32
C ALA A 528 2.84 17.94 -11.35
N ASN A 529 2.43 19.13 -11.77
CA ASN A 529 2.32 20.31 -10.91
C ASN A 529 0.95 20.31 -10.17
N PRO A 530 0.70 21.25 -9.23
CA PRO A 530 -0.56 21.34 -8.48
C PRO A 530 -1.83 21.58 -9.32
N ALA A 531 -1.70 21.85 -10.62
CA ALA A 531 -2.82 22.00 -11.56
C ALA A 531 -3.06 20.74 -12.40
N ASP A 532 -2.51 19.59 -11.98
CA ASP A 532 -2.62 18.28 -12.65
C ASP A 532 -2.07 18.22 -14.09
N GLN A 533 -1.22 19.17 -14.49
CA GLN A 533 -0.48 19.07 -15.75
C GLN A 533 0.86 18.36 -15.53
N ALA A 534 1.06 17.23 -16.21
CA ALA A 534 2.30 16.46 -16.17
C ALA A 534 3.43 17.24 -16.86
N ALA A 535 4.48 17.60 -16.13
CA ALA A 535 5.65 18.30 -16.67
C ALA A 535 6.74 17.33 -17.15
N TYR A 536 6.87 16.18 -16.49
CA TYR A 536 7.89 15.16 -16.78
C TYR A 536 7.33 13.75 -16.63
N PHE A 537 7.95 12.77 -17.29
CA PHE A 537 7.61 11.38 -17.10
C PHE A 537 8.81 10.42 -17.21
N ILE A 538 8.64 9.24 -16.60
CA ILE A 538 9.53 8.08 -16.74
C ILE A 538 8.71 6.99 -17.44
N SER A 539 9.21 6.44 -18.55
CA SER A 539 8.51 5.38 -19.29
C SER A 539 9.35 4.12 -19.47
N ALA A 540 8.70 2.97 -19.36
CA ALA A 540 9.28 1.65 -19.58
C ALA A 540 8.55 0.94 -20.73
N GLY A 541 9.21 0.91 -21.90
CA GLY A 541 9.02 0.04 -23.06
C GLY A 541 7.62 -0.34 -23.53
N GLN A 542 7.22 0.19 -24.70
CA GLN A 542 6.33 -0.53 -25.63
C GLN A 542 7.04 -1.78 -26.20
N ALA A 543 6.34 -2.65 -26.93
CA ALA A 543 7.04 -3.68 -27.72
C ALA A 543 8.06 -3.00 -28.65
N GLY A 544 9.36 -3.15 -28.34
CA GLY A 544 10.48 -2.46 -29.01
C GLY A 544 10.91 -1.10 -28.44
N GLY A 545 10.38 -0.65 -27.30
CA GLY A 545 10.68 0.66 -26.71
C GLY A 545 11.61 0.61 -25.50
N ASN A 546 12.45 1.63 -25.38
CA ASN A 546 13.52 1.77 -24.39
C ASN A 546 13.03 2.27 -23.02
N LEU A 547 13.97 2.45 -22.07
CA LEU A 547 13.77 3.28 -20.88
C LEU A 547 13.94 4.75 -21.28
N GLY A 548 12.85 5.53 -21.23
CA GLY A 548 12.85 6.94 -21.62
C GLY A 548 12.59 7.88 -20.45
N LEU A 549 13.45 8.87 -20.28
CA LEU A 549 13.24 10.04 -19.40
C LEU A 549 12.90 11.24 -20.28
N GLY A 550 11.70 11.82 -20.14
CA GLY A 550 11.34 12.95 -21.01
C GLY A 550 10.19 13.83 -20.56
N GLY A 551 10.00 14.93 -21.29
CA GLY A 551 8.95 15.93 -21.02
C GLY A 551 7.63 15.60 -21.74
N ASP A 552 6.50 15.99 -21.15
CA ASP A 552 5.18 15.75 -21.76
C ASP A 552 5.03 16.57 -23.06
N PRO A 553 4.64 15.95 -24.19
CA PRO A 553 4.56 16.61 -25.50
C PRO A 553 3.68 17.88 -25.54
N GLY A 554 2.73 18.02 -24.62
CA GLY A 554 1.81 19.16 -24.57
C GLY A 554 2.22 20.30 -23.64
N VAL A 555 3.15 20.07 -22.70
CA VAL A 555 3.39 20.98 -21.55
C VAL A 555 4.85 21.41 -21.41
N ASN A 556 5.80 20.50 -21.63
CA ASN A 556 7.23 20.80 -21.61
C ASN A 556 7.97 19.89 -22.60
N PRO A 557 8.15 20.31 -23.86
CA PRO A 557 8.63 19.42 -24.92
C PRO A 557 10.13 19.08 -24.87
N ASN A 558 10.90 19.55 -23.88
CA ASN A 558 12.35 19.39 -23.82
C ASN A 558 12.81 18.37 -22.74
N GLY A 559 13.36 17.23 -23.17
CA GLY A 559 14.03 16.19 -22.36
C GLY A 559 13.62 14.79 -22.84
N GLY A 560 14.46 13.76 -22.97
CA GLY A 560 15.77 13.50 -22.39
C GLY A 560 16.49 12.29 -23.03
N ILE A 561 17.06 11.40 -22.20
CA ILE A 561 18.04 10.36 -22.57
C ILE A 561 17.37 8.99 -22.75
N ASP A 562 17.80 8.26 -23.78
CA ASP A 562 17.31 6.93 -24.17
C ASP A 562 18.49 5.93 -24.18
N LEU A 563 18.41 4.84 -23.41
CA LEU A 563 19.47 3.82 -23.25
C LEU A 563 18.91 2.40 -23.51
N GLY A 564 19.47 1.71 -24.49
CA GLY A 564 18.94 0.47 -25.09
C GLY A 564 19.17 -0.88 -24.36
N THR A 565 18.76 -1.98 -25.01
CA THR A 565 18.51 -3.33 -24.46
C THR A 565 19.68 -4.34 -24.53
N THR A 566 19.70 -5.33 -23.64
CA THR A 566 20.51 -6.57 -23.75
C THR A 566 19.87 -7.58 -24.72
N GLY A 567 20.68 -8.12 -25.66
CA GLY A 567 20.34 -9.38 -26.35
C GLY A 567 20.41 -9.42 -27.89
N ASN A 568 20.72 -8.32 -28.59
CA ASN A 568 20.88 -8.34 -30.06
C ASN A 568 21.77 -7.20 -30.59
N ALA A 569 22.92 -6.96 -29.96
CA ALA A 569 23.81 -5.86 -30.34
C ALA A 569 24.69 -6.21 -31.57
N THR A 570 24.09 -6.22 -32.77
CA THR A 570 24.82 -6.13 -34.05
C THR A 570 24.88 -4.71 -34.62
N ALA A 571 24.18 -3.75 -33.98
CA ALA A 571 24.16 -2.33 -34.34
C ALA A 571 24.66 -1.46 -33.17
N PRO A 572 25.32 -0.33 -33.44
CA PRO A 572 25.87 0.55 -32.42
C PRO A 572 24.75 1.22 -31.59
N MET A 573 25.05 1.53 -30.32
CA MET A 573 24.21 2.40 -29.51
C MET A 573 24.18 3.81 -30.11
N VAL A 574 22.99 4.36 -30.30
CA VAL A 574 22.80 5.71 -30.87
C VAL A 574 22.18 6.61 -29.80
N VAL A 575 22.88 7.68 -29.44
CA VAL A 575 22.30 8.80 -28.67
C VAL A 575 21.75 9.82 -29.67
N GLN A 576 20.42 9.88 -29.83
CA GLN A 576 19.79 10.74 -30.84
C GLN A 576 19.32 12.07 -30.25
N ILE A 577 19.98 13.16 -30.66
CA ILE A 577 19.57 14.54 -30.34
C ILE A 577 18.89 15.14 -31.58
N ARG A 578 17.62 15.51 -31.49
CA ARG A 578 16.85 16.07 -32.62
C ARG A 578 15.96 17.25 -32.18
N ARG A 579 15.74 18.20 -33.09
CA ARG A 579 14.75 19.26 -32.97
C ARG A 579 13.56 18.92 -33.86
N ILE A 580 12.39 18.69 -33.26
CA ILE A 580 11.15 18.46 -34.00
C ILE A 580 10.44 19.80 -34.15
N SER A 581 10.39 20.33 -35.38
CA SER A 581 9.76 21.62 -35.70
C SER A 581 8.71 21.41 -36.78
N ALA A 582 7.52 22.00 -36.61
CA ALA A 582 6.48 22.03 -37.65
C ALA A 582 6.79 23.06 -38.76
N SER A 583 7.85 23.86 -38.59
CA SER A 583 8.32 24.84 -39.57
C SER A 583 9.85 24.90 -39.49
N PRO A 584 10.56 23.88 -40.02
CA PRO A 584 12.02 23.90 -40.03
C PRO A 584 12.54 25.05 -40.89
N ALA A 585 13.68 25.62 -40.53
CA ALA A 585 14.39 26.61 -41.33
C ALA A 585 15.85 26.21 -41.54
N ALA A 586 16.45 26.69 -42.63
CA ALA A 586 17.90 26.65 -42.80
C ALA A 586 18.59 27.35 -41.61
N SER A 587 19.75 26.86 -41.20
CA SER A 587 20.50 27.25 -40.00
C SER A 587 19.84 26.92 -38.65
N ASP A 588 18.76 26.13 -38.63
CA ASP A 588 18.23 25.61 -37.37
C ASP A 588 19.23 24.69 -36.67
N ARG A 589 19.43 24.93 -35.39
CA ARG A 589 20.23 24.04 -34.54
C ARG A 589 19.38 22.87 -34.08
N LEU A 590 19.82 21.67 -34.42
CA LEU A 590 19.09 20.42 -34.19
C LEU A 590 19.28 19.87 -32.77
N GLY A 591 20.34 20.32 -32.10
CA GLY A 591 20.53 20.14 -30.66
C GLY A 591 21.98 20.34 -30.24
N TYR A 592 22.23 20.26 -28.94
CA TYR A 592 23.54 20.47 -28.35
C TYR A 592 23.94 19.36 -27.38
N LEU A 593 25.25 19.09 -27.32
CA LEU A 593 25.89 18.52 -26.16
C LEU A 593 26.60 19.65 -25.40
N HIS A 594 26.12 20.00 -24.20
CA HIS A 594 26.71 21.07 -23.36
C HIS A 594 27.68 20.50 -22.34
N LEU A 595 28.81 21.19 -22.16
CA LEU A 595 29.79 20.96 -21.10
C LEU A 595 29.72 22.16 -20.15
N ASN A 596 28.91 22.02 -19.10
CA ASN A 596 28.70 23.05 -18.08
C ASN A 596 29.58 22.82 -16.85
N GLY A 597 29.88 23.90 -16.15
CA GLY A 597 30.49 23.87 -14.83
C GLY A 597 30.16 25.14 -14.07
N MET A 598 30.33 25.12 -12.75
CA MET A 598 30.24 26.35 -11.96
C MET A 598 31.44 27.24 -12.26
N ASN A 599 31.20 28.53 -12.49
CA ASN A 599 32.29 29.50 -12.49
C ASN A 599 32.71 29.86 -11.06
N SER A 600 33.79 30.63 -10.92
CA SER A 600 34.29 31.08 -9.62
C SER A 600 33.34 31.98 -8.82
N GLY A 601 32.26 32.48 -9.45
CA GLY A 601 31.16 33.19 -8.80
C GLY A 601 29.95 32.31 -8.48
N ALA A 602 30.10 30.98 -8.53
CA ALA A 602 29.04 30.00 -8.28
C ALA A 602 27.82 30.15 -9.21
N VAL A 603 28.04 30.54 -10.46
CA VAL A 603 27.00 30.55 -11.51
C VAL A 603 27.29 29.44 -12.51
N GLU A 604 26.30 28.59 -12.79
CA GLU A 604 26.42 27.54 -13.80
C GLU A 604 26.68 28.16 -15.19
N THR A 605 27.76 27.73 -15.82
CA THR A 605 28.33 28.35 -17.02
C THR A 605 28.67 27.25 -18.03
N THR A 606 28.13 27.33 -19.25
CA THR A 606 28.53 26.47 -20.38
C THR A 606 29.92 26.83 -20.89
N TYR A 607 30.90 25.94 -20.76
CA TYR A 607 32.28 26.19 -21.19
C TYR A 607 32.54 25.74 -22.62
N ALA A 608 31.85 24.70 -23.06
CA ALA A 608 31.95 24.17 -24.41
C ALA A 608 30.63 23.53 -24.83
N ARG A 609 30.37 23.51 -26.13
CA ARG A 609 29.25 22.74 -26.68
C ARG A 609 29.50 22.28 -28.11
N LEU A 610 28.93 21.12 -28.44
CA LEU A 610 28.90 20.57 -29.79
C LEU A 610 27.46 20.65 -30.32
N ALA A 611 27.26 21.06 -31.57
CA ALA A 611 25.92 21.22 -32.15
C ALA A 611 25.84 20.71 -33.58
N GLY A 612 24.70 20.11 -33.94
CA GLY A 612 24.32 19.86 -35.34
C GLY A 612 23.40 20.98 -35.85
N ILE A 613 23.60 21.41 -37.10
CA ILE A 613 22.87 22.50 -37.76
C ILE A 613 22.30 21.98 -39.08
N SER A 614 21.04 22.29 -39.40
CA SER A 614 20.45 21.99 -40.71
C SER A 614 20.68 23.15 -41.67
N ASP A 615 21.60 23.01 -42.62
CA ASP A 615 21.94 24.06 -43.59
C ASP A 615 20.93 24.12 -44.73
N SER A 616 20.50 22.96 -45.23
CA SER A 616 19.41 22.82 -46.21
C SER A 616 18.38 21.84 -45.68
N ILE A 617 17.12 22.21 -45.80
CA ILE A 617 15.96 21.47 -45.27
C ILE A 617 14.96 21.08 -46.38
N ALA A 618 15.28 21.39 -47.63
CA ALA A 618 14.43 21.07 -48.77
C ALA A 618 14.56 19.57 -49.10
N ALA A 619 13.41 18.94 -49.38
CA ALA A 619 13.35 17.51 -49.67
C ALA A 619 14.23 17.14 -50.87
N GLY A 620 15.20 16.25 -50.65
CA GLY A 620 16.13 15.77 -51.68
C GLY A 620 17.43 16.59 -51.81
N THR A 621 17.60 17.66 -51.03
CA THR A 621 18.82 18.46 -50.98
C THR A 621 19.24 18.78 -49.54
N GLU A 622 18.83 17.95 -48.58
CA GLU A 622 19.12 18.14 -47.17
C GLU A 622 20.64 18.12 -46.90
N ALA A 623 21.11 19.11 -46.15
CA ALA A 623 22.51 19.26 -45.80
C ALA A 623 22.63 19.69 -44.34
N GLY A 624 23.65 19.19 -43.65
CA GLY A 624 23.90 19.53 -42.25
C GLY A 624 25.35 19.81 -41.95
N THR A 625 25.57 20.66 -40.96
CA THR A 625 26.88 21.04 -40.44
C THR A 625 27.03 20.58 -38.99
N LEU A 626 28.22 20.11 -38.62
CA LEU A 626 28.61 19.88 -37.22
C LEU A 626 29.55 21.01 -36.76
N VAL A 627 29.25 21.64 -35.62
CA VAL A 627 30.08 22.71 -35.04
C VAL A 627 30.50 22.43 -33.60
N LEU A 628 31.74 22.79 -33.27
CA LEU A 628 32.23 22.88 -31.89
C LEU A 628 32.39 24.35 -31.51
N GLU A 629 31.72 24.74 -30.44
CA GLU A 629 31.76 26.09 -29.89
C GLU A 629 32.39 26.08 -28.49
N LEU A 630 33.33 26.99 -28.25
CA LEU A 630 33.99 27.17 -26.97
C LEU A 630 33.67 28.56 -26.41
N ARG A 631 33.56 28.66 -25.08
CA ARG A 631 33.34 29.95 -24.43
C ARG A 631 34.60 30.82 -24.53
N GLN A 632 34.42 32.08 -24.93
CA GLN A 632 35.46 33.11 -24.90
C GLN A 632 34.86 34.40 -24.34
N GLY A 633 35.26 34.78 -23.12
CA GLY A 633 34.61 35.88 -22.40
C GLY A 633 33.14 35.58 -22.09
N ALA A 634 32.25 36.54 -22.34
CA ALA A 634 30.82 36.40 -22.07
C ALA A 634 30.08 35.49 -23.07
N GLY A 635 30.64 35.23 -24.25
CA GLY A 635 29.96 34.55 -25.36
C GLY A 635 30.57 33.19 -25.75
N MET A 636 29.83 32.44 -26.57
CA MET A 636 30.32 31.23 -27.23
C MET A 636 30.84 31.59 -28.62
N VAL A 637 31.96 30.97 -29.02
CA VAL A 637 32.61 31.19 -30.31
C VAL A 637 32.77 29.84 -31.00
N GLU A 638 32.34 29.75 -32.26
CA GLU A 638 32.58 28.58 -33.11
C GLU A 638 34.08 28.45 -33.39
N ARG A 639 34.66 27.28 -33.15
CA ARG A 639 36.09 26.98 -33.30
C ARG A 639 36.39 25.98 -34.41
N LEU A 640 35.44 25.10 -34.66
CA LEU A 640 35.53 24.06 -35.67
C LEU A 640 34.15 23.88 -36.31
N ARG A 641 34.13 23.81 -37.63
CA ARG A 641 32.94 23.52 -38.44
C ARG A 641 33.28 22.45 -39.46
N LEU A 642 32.44 21.43 -39.53
CA LEU A 642 32.46 20.42 -40.59
C LEU A 642 31.16 20.52 -41.37
N SER A 643 31.26 21.01 -42.60
CA SER A 643 30.13 21.23 -43.51
C SER A 643 29.79 19.99 -44.33
N ALA A 644 28.58 19.95 -44.89
CA ALA A 644 28.10 18.82 -45.69
C ALA A 644 28.90 18.55 -46.98
N ASP A 645 29.59 19.56 -47.52
CA ASP A 645 30.49 19.44 -48.68
C ASP A 645 31.87 18.84 -48.33
N GLY A 646 32.09 18.49 -47.06
CA GLY A 646 33.35 17.95 -46.56
C GLY A 646 34.34 19.03 -46.09
N THR A 647 33.98 20.31 -46.17
CA THR A 647 34.85 21.40 -45.72
C THR A 647 34.99 21.38 -44.20
N LEU A 648 36.24 21.24 -43.72
CA LEU A 648 36.61 21.41 -42.32
C LEU A 648 37.21 22.81 -42.12
N LEU A 649 36.48 23.70 -41.45
CA LEU A 649 36.92 25.05 -41.11
C LEU A 649 37.37 25.12 -39.64
N LEU A 650 38.60 25.60 -39.43
CA LEU A 650 39.14 25.97 -38.12
C LEU A 650 39.21 27.49 -38.06
N THR A 651 38.45 28.12 -37.16
CA THR A 651 38.19 29.57 -37.18
C THR A 651 39.13 30.39 -36.29
N ALA A 652 40.18 29.79 -35.71
CA ALA A 652 41.17 30.53 -34.93
C ALA A 652 42.22 31.16 -35.86
N ALA A 653 42.26 32.49 -35.92
CA ALA A 653 43.28 33.23 -36.63
C ALA A 653 44.67 33.01 -35.98
N PRO A 654 45.72 32.69 -36.75
CA PRO A 654 47.08 32.66 -36.20
C PRO A 654 47.55 34.07 -35.88
N SER A 655 47.88 34.36 -34.62
CA SER A 655 48.42 35.66 -34.18
C SER A 655 49.94 35.82 -34.41
N ALA A 656 50.58 34.86 -35.08
CA ALA A 656 52.01 34.89 -35.40
C ALA A 656 52.26 34.38 -36.84
N PRO A 657 53.15 35.03 -37.61
CA PRO A 657 53.44 34.68 -39.01
C PRO A 657 53.87 33.23 -39.26
N MET A 658 54.41 32.53 -38.24
CA MET A 658 54.92 31.16 -38.40
C MET A 658 53.89 30.03 -38.22
N HIS A 659 52.64 30.33 -37.84
CA HIS A 659 51.62 29.29 -37.69
C HIS A 659 51.03 28.80 -39.02
N ALA A 660 51.24 29.52 -40.13
CA ALA A 660 50.76 29.11 -41.46
C ALA A 660 51.77 28.28 -42.26
N ALA A 661 53.06 28.25 -41.86
CA ALA A 661 54.13 27.80 -42.75
C ALA A 661 54.60 26.34 -42.57
N THR A 662 54.14 25.57 -41.57
CA THR A 662 54.74 24.25 -41.27
C THR A 662 53.81 23.04 -41.19
N LYS A 663 52.50 23.16 -41.46
CA LYS A 663 51.65 21.96 -41.56
C LYS A 663 50.57 22.06 -42.62
N SER A 664 50.81 21.38 -43.74
CA SER A 664 49.86 20.63 -44.57
C SER A 664 48.38 21.05 -44.55
N TYR A 665 48.09 22.26 -45.04
CA TYR A 665 46.76 22.60 -45.53
C TYR A 665 46.68 22.10 -46.99
N VAL A 666 46.16 20.90 -47.18
CA VAL A 666 46.22 20.14 -48.44
C VAL A 666 45.27 20.73 -49.47
N ASP A 667 45.83 21.21 -50.59
CA ASP A 667 45.14 21.20 -51.89
C ASP A 667 45.96 20.32 -52.83
N GLY A 668 45.34 19.25 -53.34
CA GLY A 668 46.00 18.19 -54.10
C GLY A 668 45.78 18.36 -55.59
N GLN A 669 46.85 18.30 -56.39
CA GLN A 669 46.98 17.52 -57.65
C GLN A 669 48.09 18.06 -58.57
N PHE A 670 49.22 17.35 -58.66
CA PHE A 670 50.11 17.31 -59.85
C PHE A 670 50.86 15.96 -59.90
N THR A 671 50.85 15.26 -61.06
CA THR A 671 51.67 14.06 -61.36
C THR A 671 52.20 14.03 -62.82
N GLU A 672 53.55 14.04 -62.97
CA GLU A 672 54.47 13.34 -63.93
C GLU A 672 54.66 13.70 -65.46
N ARG A 673 55.74 13.15 -66.10
CA ARG A 673 56.77 13.78 -67.02
C ARG A 673 56.98 13.04 -68.41
N ARG A 674 57.85 13.50 -69.35
CA ARG A 674 57.67 13.78 -70.82
C ARG A 674 58.47 12.91 -71.86
N LEU A 675 58.08 12.91 -73.16
CA LEU A 675 58.93 12.66 -74.36
C LEU A 675 59.85 13.87 -74.69
N PRO A 676 61.13 13.70 -75.10
CA PRO A 676 62.04 14.81 -75.42
C PRO A 676 61.69 15.56 -76.72
N GLN A 677 61.69 16.89 -76.66
CA GLN A 677 61.34 17.77 -77.77
C GLN A 677 62.58 18.53 -78.28
N VAL A 678 62.64 18.77 -79.60
CA VAL A 678 63.61 19.66 -80.24
C VAL A 678 62.85 20.74 -80.99
N VAL A 679 63.16 22.01 -80.72
CA VAL A 679 62.51 23.16 -81.36
C VAL A 679 63.40 23.68 -82.48
N LEU A 680 62.82 23.89 -83.66
CA LEU A 680 63.51 24.36 -84.87
C LEU A 680 62.93 25.72 -85.30
N SER A 681 63.77 26.61 -85.82
CA SER A 681 63.37 27.94 -86.32
C SER A 681 64.27 28.47 -87.45
N ALA A 682 65.05 27.58 -88.08
CA ALA A 682 66.00 27.92 -89.15
C ALA A 682 66.21 26.70 -90.07
N ALA A 683 66.92 26.89 -91.19
CA ALA A 683 67.32 25.80 -92.08
C ALA A 683 68.12 24.74 -91.31
N THR A 684 67.61 23.50 -91.28
CA THR A 684 68.16 22.41 -90.47
C THR A 684 68.41 21.16 -91.31
N ALA A 685 69.65 20.66 -91.31
CA ALA A 685 70.00 19.36 -91.88
C ALA A 685 69.80 18.25 -90.84
N LEU A 686 69.03 17.23 -91.18
CA LEU A 686 68.76 16.10 -90.29
C LEU A 686 69.95 15.13 -90.28
N GLY A 687 70.18 14.52 -89.10
CA GLY A 687 71.31 13.65 -88.82
C GLY A 687 70.98 12.69 -87.69
N PHE A 688 71.55 11.48 -87.74
CA PHE A 688 71.13 10.36 -86.90
C PHE A 688 71.25 10.64 -85.39
N ALA A 689 72.37 11.20 -84.93
CA ALA A 689 72.64 11.39 -83.50
C ALA A 689 71.71 12.39 -82.80
N VAL A 690 71.28 13.45 -83.49
CA VAL A 690 70.52 14.55 -82.88
C VAL A 690 69.01 14.34 -83.00
N HIS A 691 68.56 13.72 -84.09
CA HIS A 691 67.15 13.78 -84.50
C HIS A 691 66.43 12.43 -84.45
N ASN A 692 67.14 11.30 -84.45
CA ASN A 692 66.51 9.98 -84.39
C ASN A 692 65.73 9.78 -83.06
N ASN A 693 64.54 9.19 -83.11
CA ASN A 693 63.63 8.96 -81.97
C ASN A 693 63.16 10.21 -81.19
N ARG A 694 62.95 11.36 -81.85
CA ARG A 694 62.49 12.62 -81.20
C ARG A 694 61.25 13.25 -81.85
N LEU A 695 60.60 14.15 -81.09
CA LEU A 695 59.58 15.08 -81.58
C LEU A 695 60.22 16.42 -81.96
N LEU A 696 60.15 16.77 -83.24
CA LEU A 696 60.66 18.02 -83.80
C LEU A 696 59.52 19.03 -83.96
N LEU A 697 59.67 20.23 -83.40
CA LEU A 697 58.68 21.32 -83.47
C LEU A 697 59.18 22.43 -84.40
N ALA A 698 58.70 22.48 -85.64
CA ALA A 698 59.16 23.42 -86.66
C ALA A 698 58.38 24.75 -86.63
N ASN A 699 59.03 25.84 -86.21
CA ASN A 699 58.48 27.20 -86.22
C ASN A 699 58.66 27.92 -87.56
N ALA A 700 58.11 29.13 -87.67
CA ALA A 700 58.37 30.08 -88.76
C ALA A 700 59.88 30.21 -89.03
N GLY A 701 60.28 30.15 -90.31
CA GLY A 701 61.68 30.18 -90.76
C GLY A 701 62.37 28.82 -90.89
N THR A 702 61.71 27.71 -90.52
CA THR A 702 62.29 26.37 -90.65
C THR A 702 62.23 25.86 -92.10
N SER A 703 63.31 25.22 -92.56
CA SER A 703 63.33 24.32 -93.71
C SER A 703 64.13 23.06 -93.35
N LEU A 704 63.81 21.91 -93.96
CA LEU A 704 64.45 20.64 -93.64
C LEU A 704 65.22 20.08 -94.83
N GLY A 705 66.42 19.57 -94.57
CA GLY A 705 67.21 18.79 -95.53
C GLY A 705 67.55 17.41 -94.97
N ILE A 706 67.38 16.36 -95.77
CA ILE A 706 67.75 14.99 -95.40
C ILE A 706 68.73 14.43 -96.44
N ASP A 707 69.88 13.98 -95.96
CA ASP A 707 70.94 13.36 -96.75
C ASP A 707 71.11 11.91 -96.32
N TYR A 708 70.96 10.96 -97.24
CA TYR A 708 71.10 9.55 -96.91
C TYR A 708 72.45 9.19 -96.27
N ASN A 709 73.55 9.84 -96.67
CA ASN A 709 74.86 9.58 -96.09
C ASN A 709 74.97 10.08 -94.63
N ALA A 710 74.14 11.05 -94.22
CA ALA A 710 74.12 11.61 -92.86
C ALA A 710 73.13 10.91 -91.90
N VAL A 711 72.03 10.38 -92.45
CA VAL A 711 71.02 9.68 -91.65
C VAL A 711 71.16 8.15 -91.70
N GLY A 712 71.74 7.59 -92.76
CA GLY A 712 71.96 6.16 -92.91
C GLY A 712 70.67 5.34 -93.02
N LEU A 713 70.84 4.02 -92.94
CA LEU A 713 69.79 3.01 -93.04
C LEU A 713 69.09 2.88 -91.66
N GLY A 714 67.77 3.13 -91.58
CA GLY A 714 66.99 2.98 -90.34
C GLY A 714 66.74 4.25 -89.50
N PHE A 715 66.96 5.45 -90.04
CA PHE A 715 66.62 6.70 -89.35
C PHE A 715 65.11 6.90 -89.22
N SER A 716 64.62 7.38 -88.05
CA SER A 716 63.22 7.74 -87.82
C SER A 716 63.00 8.94 -86.87
N CYS A 717 62.05 9.83 -87.19
CA CYS A 717 61.60 10.92 -86.29
C CYS A 717 60.16 11.39 -86.58
N MET A 718 59.57 12.18 -85.66
CA MET A 718 58.25 12.81 -85.85
C MET A 718 58.37 14.35 -85.87
N VAL A 719 57.72 15.00 -86.83
CA VAL A 719 57.78 16.46 -87.05
C VAL A 719 56.39 17.06 -86.93
N VAL A 720 56.25 18.14 -86.17
CA VAL A 720 55.05 18.99 -86.11
C VAL A 720 55.38 20.34 -86.75
N ASN A 721 54.71 20.66 -87.85
CA ASN A 721 54.86 21.92 -88.54
C ASN A 721 53.94 22.99 -87.93
N ARG A 722 54.50 23.89 -87.13
CA ARG A 722 53.80 25.05 -86.55
C ARG A 722 54.26 26.37 -87.17
N SER A 723 54.80 26.32 -88.38
CA SER A 723 55.36 27.48 -89.07
C SER A 723 54.33 28.42 -89.69
N GLY A 724 53.07 27.97 -89.81
CA GLY A 724 51.99 28.71 -90.47
C GLY A 724 52.01 28.61 -92.01
N ALA A 725 53.02 27.96 -92.60
CA ALA A 725 53.14 27.70 -94.04
C ALA A 725 53.58 26.25 -94.30
N ASP A 726 53.57 25.82 -95.57
CA ASP A 726 54.08 24.50 -95.93
C ASP A 726 55.60 24.44 -95.78
N LEU A 727 56.07 23.45 -95.01
CA LEU A 727 57.48 23.23 -94.69
C LEU A 727 58.15 22.39 -95.78
N ALA A 728 59.10 22.98 -96.51
CA ALA A 728 59.85 22.28 -97.55
C ALA A 728 60.84 21.24 -96.99
N LEU A 729 60.93 20.11 -97.68
CA LEU A 729 61.87 19.01 -97.42
C LEU A 729 62.75 18.78 -98.66
N ALA A 730 64.04 19.04 -98.54
CA ALA A 730 65.04 18.74 -99.55
C ALA A 730 65.66 17.35 -99.30
N LEU A 731 65.80 16.55 -100.36
CA LEU A 731 66.37 15.20 -100.32
C LEU A 731 67.66 15.16 -101.15
N SER A 732 68.75 14.61 -100.60
CA SER A 732 70.01 14.36 -101.32
C SER A 732 70.51 12.94 -101.10
N ASN A 733 71.24 12.40 -102.09
CA ASN A 733 71.88 11.07 -102.04
C ASN A 733 70.94 9.85 -101.90
N PHE A 734 69.67 10.01 -102.30
CA PHE A 734 68.70 8.92 -102.48
C PHE A 734 68.68 8.41 -103.94
N THR A 735 68.28 7.16 -104.17
CA THR A 735 68.28 6.54 -105.51
C THR A 735 66.97 6.84 -106.25
N GLY A 736 67.04 7.52 -107.40
CA GLY A 736 65.89 7.92 -108.21
C GLY A 736 65.35 9.33 -107.89
N SER A 737 64.51 9.88 -108.77
CA SER A 737 63.84 11.16 -108.54
C SER A 737 63.01 11.10 -107.25
N ALA A 738 63.23 12.06 -106.35
CA ALA A 738 62.61 12.17 -105.02
C ALA A 738 61.09 11.89 -105.10
N PRO A 739 60.52 11.03 -104.22
CA PRO A 739 59.09 10.78 -104.21
C PRO A 739 58.34 12.11 -104.12
N VAL A 740 57.57 12.42 -105.16
CA VAL A 740 56.72 13.61 -105.25
C VAL A 740 55.31 13.23 -104.84
N SER A 741 54.67 14.14 -104.11
CA SER A 741 53.25 14.06 -103.84
C SER A 741 52.41 14.28 -105.10
N SER A 742 51.11 13.98 -105.03
CA SER A 742 50.16 14.31 -106.10
C SER A 742 50.08 15.82 -106.39
N GLU A 743 50.60 16.66 -105.50
CA GLU A 743 50.66 18.11 -105.64
C GLU A 743 52.06 18.60 -106.11
N GLY A 744 52.99 17.70 -106.43
CA GLY A 744 54.28 18.03 -107.06
C GLY A 744 55.35 18.63 -106.14
N TYR A 745 55.21 18.50 -104.82
CA TYR A 745 56.16 19.05 -103.84
C TYR A 745 56.56 18.02 -102.77
N THR A 746 57.77 18.12 -102.20
CA THR A 746 58.18 17.42 -100.97
C THR A 746 58.02 18.36 -99.77
N LYS A 747 56.84 18.37 -99.13
CA LYS A 747 56.50 19.33 -98.06
C LYS A 747 55.69 18.71 -96.91
N ILE A 748 55.73 19.34 -95.74
CA ILE A 748 54.80 19.07 -94.63
C ILE A 748 53.82 20.26 -94.53
N LYS A 749 52.51 20.04 -94.67
CA LYS A 749 51.48 21.10 -94.68
C LYS A 749 51.53 21.96 -93.43
N ALA A 750 51.11 23.22 -93.54
CA ALA A 750 50.95 24.11 -92.39
C ALA A 750 50.06 23.44 -91.31
N ASN A 751 50.53 23.42 -90.06
CA ASN A 751 49.88 22.72 -88.92
C ASN A 751 49.85 21.18 -89.01
N GLY A 752 50.56 20.62 -89.99
CA GLY A 752 50.64 19.19 -90.24
C GLY A 752 51.65 18.45 -89.36
N VAL A 753 51.47 17.13 -89.24
CA VAL A 753 52.40 16.23 -88.55
C VAL A 753 52.83 15.10 -89.49
N ALA A 754 54.13 14.79 -89.53
CA ALA A 754 54.67 13.71 -90.37
C ALA A 754 55.79 12.92 -89.68
N SER A 755 55.90 11.65 -90.04
CA SER A 755 56.97 10.72 -89.66
C SER A 755 57.90 10.52 -90.84
N LEU A 756 59.21 10.61 -90.61
CA LEU A 756 60.24 10.36 -91.62
C LEU A 756 60.94 9.03 -91.33
N LEU A 757 61.15 8.20 -92.36
CA LEU A 757 61.84 6.91 -92.27
C LEU A 757 62.81 6.70 -93.45
N THR A 758 64.02 6.17 -93.23
CA THR A 758 64.94 5.79 -94.34
C THR A 758 65.18 4.29 -94.42
N TYR A 759 65.18 3.73 -95.63
CA TYR A 759 65.39 2.30 -95.87
C TYR A 759 66.05 1.99 -97.23
N SER A 760 66.72 0.84 -97.34
CA SER A 760 67.32 0.33 -98.58
C SER A 760 66.85 -1.11 -98.82
N PRO A 761 65.93 -1.35 -99.77
CA PRO A 761 65.30 -2.66 -99.94
C PRO A 761 66.22 -3.71 -100.55
N ASP A 762 67.23 -3.33 -101.34
CA ASP A 762 68.30 -4.22 -101.84
C ASP A 762 69.53 -4.24 -100.90
N GLY A 763 69.43 -3.59 -99.73
CA GLY A 763 70.47 -3.50 -98.69
C GLY A 763 71.73 -2.72 -99.08
N THR A 764 71.81 -2.17 -100.29
CA THR A 764 73.06 -1.62 -100.82
C THR A 764 72.85 -0.40 -101.72
N THR A 765 72.37 -0.61 -102.94
CA THR A 765 72.39 0.40 -104.00
C THR A 765 71.13 1.25 -104.09
N THR A 766 69.99 0.73 -103.65
CA THR A 766 68.70 1.40 -103.71
C THR A 766 68.37 2.02 -102.36
N ARG A 767 68.20 3.36 -102.30
CA ARG A 767 68.04 4.15 -101.07
C ARG A 767 66.74 4.96 -101.13
N TYR A 768 65.84 4.74 -100.17
CA TYR A 768 64.54 5.39 -100.08
C TYR A 768 64.33 6.18 -98.77
N CYS A 769 63.54 7.25 -98.89
CA CYS A 769 62.95 7.98 -97.76
C CYS A 769 61.43 7.85 -97.82
N HIS A 770 60.81 7.44 -96.73
CA HIS A 770 59.37 7.34 -96.55
C HIS A 770 58.89 8.47 -95.64
N LEU A 771 57.96 9.29 -96.13
CA LEU A 771 57.25 10.31 -95.36
C LEU A 771 55.80 9.85 -95.15
N SER A 772 55.31 9.78 -93.92
CA SER A 772 53.93 9.36 -93.60
C SER A 772 53.29 10.19 -92.49
N GLY A 773 52.03 10.61 -92.63
CA GLY A 773 51.29 11.30 -91.57
C GLY A 773 50.33 12.39 -92.06
N ALA A 774 49.43 12.83 -91.18
CA ALA A 774 48.29 13.71 -91.45
C ALA A 774 48.64 15.17 -91.89
N GLY A 775 49.90 15.40 -92.25
CA GLY A 775 50.37 16.62 -92.90
C GLY A 775 51.50 16.40 -93.89
N ALA A 776 51.84 15.16 -94.25
CA ALA A 776 52.74 14.90 -95.37
C ALA A 776 51.97 15.18 -96.66
N ALA A 777 52.34 16.24 -97.38
CA ALA A 777 51.86 16.48 -98.74
C ALA A 777 52.87 15.87 -99.69
#